data_AF-A0A2T6CQP6-F1
#
_entry.id   AF-A0A2T6CQP6-F1
#
_cell.length_a   1.000
_cell.length_b   1.000
_cell.length_c   1.000
_cell.angle_alpha   90.00
_cell.angle_beta   90.00
_cell.angle_gamma   90.00
#
_symmetry.space_group_name_H-M   'P 1'
#
loop_
_entity.id
_entity.type
_entity.pdbx_description
1 polymer ?
#
loop_
_entity_poly.entity_id
_entity_poly.type
_entity_poly.pdbx_seq_one_letter_code
_entity_poly.pdbx_strand_id
1 'polypeptide(L)'
;MLLNLGRAGLLLLTLSAARALEPTNWANRQPFLLGQPGLTRVALPPATLDAARPDRGDLRLLDPTGRETAFLLWSAPPPLPSPARAPHSFQATLRDNHTQLLIETGTSAPLTGLTLRTPADGFIKGALLERSDDGVQWSPLRSGAPLFRQHGAELLTLPLAGVSTAWLRVTLDDTRNTPVPFLGATLCVAVPQAPDSTRELPDVGLTQREEFAGVTVLTLDLGARHLPLAELQFDIGDALFTRRVKVAVRELRNEVATERVLAQGVIFRLGVGGAATAAELSVPLDLDAPARELLVYVENGDSPPLEIRGVRVRHRPVWLVFAAPLAGTYNLLTGNPNVPAPHYDLARLPRDLPEIPDTAAEPGTLRPMPGHTPRDPLAAAPLRGGVIDVSAWQFRKPVQFAGDAVQQLEIDLDVLAGTRNQLADVRLVRDGEQVPYLVERPALARALPLPFQPVERRGEPTFSRWRVPLPRARLPLSTLTLTSTSPLFTRYLRVYETASDDRGGWRDRVLADGTWNRTPDGGANLVLTFVSHPSQDELWIETNNGDNPPIVLSAVQAEYPVTRLLFRAEPGPLMLYYGNPGAATPRYDLALLAEPLLRADRQRAQPGPEEVLNPDGWATRAVGRSGLVFWSVLAGVVVVLLIVVARLLPKPPPTVAPPS
;
A
#
# COMPACT_ATOMS: atom_id res chain seq x y z
N MET A 1 30.57 -63.10 17.26
CA MET A 1 31.30 -63.31 18.53
C MET A 1 32.59 -62.50 18.48
N LEU A 2 32.73 -61.48 19.35
CA LEU A 2 33.95 -60.68 19.64
C LEU A 2 34.55 -59.77 18.54
N LEU A 3 35.26 -58.72 19.03
CA LEU A 3 36.11 -57.73 18.34
C LEU A 3 35.35 -56.74 17.43
N ASN A 4 34.97 -55.53 17.84
CA ASN A 4 35.50 -54.54 18.80
C ASN A 4 36.87 -53.93 18.42
N LEU A 5 36.84 -52.70 17.90
CA LEU A 5 38.00 -51.83 17.69
C LEU A 5 37.56 -50.36 17.65
N GLY A 6 37.42 -49.74 18.82
CA GLY A 6 37.07 -48.31 18.94
C GLY A 6 38.27 -47.38 18.76
N ARG A 7 38.04 -46.18 18.23
CA ARG A 7 38.99 -45.05 18.30
C ARG A 7 38.24 -43.73 18.46
N ALA A 8 38.06 -43.30 19.70
CA ALA A 8 37.57 -41.97 20.01
C ALA A 8 38.67 -40.93 19.69
N GLY A 9 38.44 -40.09 18.68
CA GLY A 9 39.29 -38.95 18.39
C GLY A 9 39.04 -37.83 19.37
N LEU A 10 39.75 -37.81 20.50
CA LEU A 10 39.64 -36.74 21.50
C LEU A 10 40.29 -35.45 20.94
N LEU A 11 39.49 -34.60 20.32
CA LEU A 11 39.95 -33.31 19.81
C LEU A 11 40.22 -32.35 20.99
N LEU A 12 41.49 -32.11 21.32
CA LEU A 12 41.86 -31.07 22.29
C LEU A 12 41.60 -29.68 21.70
N LEU A 13 40.42 -29.12 21.99
CA LEU A 13 40.17 -27.70 21.82
C LEU A 13 41.04 -26.91 22.80
N THR A 14 42.01 -26.18 22.27
CA THR A 14 42.81 -25.22 23.04
C THR A 14 41.92 -24.14 23.62
N LEU A 15 41.91 -23.96 24.95
CA LEU A 15 41.16 -22.88 25.59
C LEU A 15 41.80 -21.52 25.30
N SER A 16 41.45 -20.92 24.17
CA SER A 16 41.42 -19.46 24.08
C SER A 16 40.43 -18.94 25.12
N ALA A 17 40.85 -17.98 25.94
CA ALA A 17 39.99 -17.36 26.94
C ALA A 17 38.95 -16.44 26.27
N ALA A 18 37.87 -17.04 25.75
CA ALA A 18 36.68 -16.30 25.37
C ALA A 18 36.21 -15.49 26.59
N ARG A 19 35.87 -14.21 26.38
CA ARG A 19 35.19 -13.42 27.42
C ARG A 19 33.93 -14.18 27.81
N ALA A 20 33.76 -14.45 29.10
CA ALA A 20 32.54 -15.06 29.60
C ALA A 20 31.33 -14.24 29.13
N LEU A 21 30.35 -14.90 28.51
CA LEU A 21 29.14 -14.25 28.03
C LEU A 21 28.37 -13.73 29.25
N GLU A 22 28.33 -12.40 29.39
CA GLU A 22 27.57 -11.68 30.41
C GLU A 22 26.07 -11.62 30.01
N PRO A 23 25.17 -12.46 30.56
CA PRO A 23 23.83 -12.63 30.00
C PRO A 23 22.95 -11.40 30.16
N THR A 24 23.23 -10.55 31.15
CA THR A 24 22.58 -9.25 31.42
C THR A 24 22.63 -8.27 30.24
N ASN A 25 23.57 -8.44 29.31
CA ASN A 25 23.64 -7.63 28.08
C ASN A 25 22.56 -7.99 27.05
N TRP A 26 21.82 -9.11 27.23
CA TRP A 26 20.65 -9.48 26.46
C TRP A 26 19.38 -9.06 27.19
N ALA A 27 18.39 -8.54 26.45
CA ALA A 27 17.11 -8.14 27.03
C ALA A 27 16.28 -9.35 27.52
N ASN A 28 16.38 -10.49 26.85
CA ASN A 28 15.48 -11.64 27.07
C ASN A 28 16.20 -12.99 27.22
N ARG A 29 15.49 -13.94 27.84
CA ARG A 29 15.83 -15.37 27.88
C ARG A 29 14.60 -16.26 27.69
N GLN A 30 14.79 -17.41 27.07
CA GLN A 30 13.79 -18.48 26.90
C GLN A 30 14.41 -19.83 27.31
N PRO A 31 13.95 -20.43 28.42
CA PRO A 31 14.38 -21.77 28.81
C PRO A 31 13.65 -22.85 28.01
N PHE A 32 14.33 -23.96 27.72
CA PHE A 32 13.72 -25.20 27.24
C PHE A 32 14.45 -26.43 27.77
N LEU A 33 13.73 -27.54 27.93
CA LEU A 33 14.24 -28.78 28.54
C LEU A 33 14.54 -29.82 27.46
N LEU A 34 15.79 -30.30 27.41
CA LEU A 34 16.15 -31.50 26.66
C LEU A 34 16.19 -32.71 27.59
N GLY A 35 15.40 -33.75 27.26
CA GLY A 35 15.34 -34.98 28.05
C GLY A 35 16.56 -35.91 27.87
N GLN A 36 17.31 -35.78 26.78
CA GLN A 36 18.49 -36.60 26.48
C GLN A 36 19.55 -35.76 25.72
N PRO A 37 20.86 -36.11 25.83
CA PRO A 37 21.91 -35.58 24.94
C PRO A 37 21.72 -36.05 23.50
N GLY A 38 22.24 -35.30 22.51
CA GLY A 38 22.22 -35.71 21.11
C GLY A 38 22.46 -34.58 20.12
N LEU A 39 22.26 -34.87 18.83
CA LEU A 39 22.08 -33.83 17.80
C LEU A 39 20.61 -33.40 17.83
N THR A 40 20.36 -32.10 18.02
CA THR A 40 19.06 -31.55 18.39
C THR A 40 18.62 -30.48 17.40
N ARG A 41 17.33 -30.46 17.06
CA ARG A 41 16.69 -29.47 16.18
C ARG A 41 15.45 -28.88 16.87
N VAL A 42 15.49 -27.58 17.14
CA VAL A 42 14.47 -26.82 17.87
C VAL A 42 13.96 -25.67 17.00
N ALA A 43 12.64 -25.50 16.88
CA ALA A 43 12.06 -24.37 16.16
C ALA A 43 12.22 -23.07 16.97
N LEU A 44 12.44 -21.94 16.31
CA LEU A 44 12.39 -20.62 16.92
C LEU A 44 10.95 -20.08 16.88
N PRO A 45 10.29 -19.85 18.03
CA PRO A 45 8.97 -19.23 18.07
C PRO A 45 8.95 -17.82 17.45
N PRO A 46 7.79 -17.35 16.97
CA PRO A 46 7.60 -15.97 16.50
C PRO A 46 8.14 -14.91 17.48
N ALA A 47 7.84 -15.05 18.79
CA ALA A 47 8.33 -14.14 19.83
C ALA A 47 9.87 -14.09 19.96
N THR A 48 10.57 -15.17 19.59
CA THR A 48 12.04 -15.20 19.53
C THR A 48 12.56 -14.40 18.35
N LEU A 49 11.91 -14.53 17.19
CA LEU A 49 12.27 -13.83 15.96
C LEU A 49 11.97 -12.32 16.06
N ASP A 50 10.88 -11.94 16.72
CA ASP A 50 10.54 -10.55 17.00
C ASP A 50 11.57 -9.83 17.89
N ALA A 51 12.04 -10.54 18.92
CA ALA A 51 12.98 -10.01 19.91
C ALA A 51 14.45 -10.08 19.47
N ALA A 52 14.77 -10.85 18.42
CA ALA A 52 16.09 -10.90 17.79
C ALA A 52 16.27 -9.75 16.77
N ARG A 53 17.52 -9.53 16.35
CA ARG A 53 17.83 -8.68 15.20
C ARG A 53 17.35 -9.31 13.87
N PRO A 54 17.19 -8.52 12.79
CA PRO A 54 16.90 -9.04 11.46
C PRO A 54 17.92 -10.09 10.95
N ASP A 55 19.20 -9.93 11.28
CA ASP A 55 20.27 -10.88 10.93
C ASP A 55 20.32 -12.11 11.86
N ARG A 56 19.54 -12.10 12.95
CA ARG A 56 19.51 -13.11 14.03
C ARG A 56 20.88 -13.31 14.70
N GLY A 57 21.83 -12.40 14.50
CA GLY A 57 23.21 -12.49 14.99
C GLY A 57 23.37 -12.16 16.47
N ASP A 58 22.33 -11.66 17.13
CA ASP A 58 22.30 -11.50 18.57
C ASP A 58 21.92 -12.78 19.33
N LEU A 59 21.36 -13.79 18.66
CA LEU A 59 20.98 -15.06 19.29
C LEU A 59 22.18 -15.72 19.98
N ARG A 60 21.96 -16.25 21.19
CA ARG A 60 22.94 -17.06 21.94
C ARG A 60 22.27 -18.20 22.69
N LEU A 61 22.87 -19.39 22.66
CA LEU A 61 22.39 -20.56 23.38
C LEU A 61 23.33 -20.87 24.54
N LEU A 62 22.80 -21.01 25.76
CA LEU A 62 23.52 -21.50 26.93
C LEU A 62 23.08 -22.92 27.31
N ASP A 63 24.05 -23.76 27.68
CA ASP A 63 23.83 -25.12 28.21
C ASP A 63 23.36 -25.12 29.68
N PRO A 64 23.01 -26.28 30.26
CA PRO A 64 22.61 -26.39 31.67
C PRO A 64 23.70 -25.99 32.69
N THR A 65 24.94 -25.76 32.26
CA THR A 65 26.05 -25.25 33.09
C THR A 65 26.30 -23.75 32.88
N GLY A 66 25.53 -23.09 32.01
CA GLY A 66 25.67 -21.68 31.66
C GLY A 66 26.71 -21.38 30.58
N ARG A 67 27.21 -22.39 29.86
CA ARG A 67 28.23 -22.23 28.80
C ARG A 67 27.60 -22.03 27.42
N GLU A 68 28.21 -21.16 26.62
CA GLU A 68 27.78 -20.91 25.24
C GLU A 68 27.91 -22.19 24.39
N THR A 69 26.80 -22.59 23.77
CA THR A 69 26.68 -23.78 22.91
C THR A 69 26.65 -23.34 21.46
N ALA A 70 27.56 -23.87 20.65
CA ALA A 70 27.57 -23.61 19.21
C ALA A 70 26.31 -24.16 18.52
N PHE A 71 25.72 -23.37 17.63
CA PHE A 71 24.53 -23.73 16.85
C PHE A 71 24.61 -23.27 15.40
N LEU A 72 23.77 -23.85 14.55
CA LEU A 72 23.51 -23.42 13.18
C LEU A 72 22.04 -22.98 13.07
N LEU A 73 21.79 -21.86 12.40
CA LEU A 73 20.44 -21.48 11.98
C LEU A 73 20.17 -22.11 10.61
N TRP A 74 19.08 -22.88 10.51
CA TRP A 74 18.64 -23.53 9.30
C TRP A 74 17.17 -23.22 9.04
N SER A 75 16.82 -22.88 7.80
CA SER A 75 15.45 -22.87 7.32
C SER A 75 15.47 -23.46 5.92
N ALA A 76 14.39 -24.14 5.53
CA ALA A 76 14.30 -24.67 4.19
C ALA A 76 14.32 -23.52 3.17
N PRO A 77 15.06 -23.64 2.05
CA PRO A 77 15.01 -22.64 1.00
C PRO A 77 13.60 -22.54 0.40
N PRO A 78 13.25 -21.41 -0.24
CA PRO A 78 12.08 -21.35 -1.10
C PRO A 78 12.22 -22.37 -2.25
N PRO A 79 11.10 -22.92 -2.77
CA PRO A 79 11.10 -23.80 -3.94
C PRO A 79 11.89 -23.20 -5.10
N LEU A 80 12.79 -23.98 -5.69
CA LEU A 80 13.49 -23.52 -6.89
C LEU A 80 12.49 -23.43 -8.05
N PRO A 81 12.46 -22.31 -8.80
CA PRO A 81 11.56 -22.17 -9.93
C PRO A 81 11.85 -23.28 -10.96
N SER A 82 10.79 -23.89 -11.49
CA SER A 82 10.89 -24.94 -12.51
C SER A 82 11.68 -24.42 -13.72
N PRO A 83 12.79 -25.05 -14.14
CA PRO A 83 13.62 -24.56 -15.24
C PRO A 83 12.81 -24.35 -16.52
N ALA A 84 12.85 -23.12 -17.03
CA ALA A 84 12.22 -22.73 -18.28
C ALA A 84 13.02 -23.26 -19.47
N ARG A 85 12.36 -23.99 -20.37
CA ARG A 85 12.94 -24.52 -21.61
C ARG A 85 12.04 -24.18 -22.80
N ALA A 86 12.65 -23.76 -23.91
CA ALA A 86 11.91 -23.61 -25.17
C ALA A 86 11.53 -25.00 -25.74
N PRO A 87 10.31 -25.17 -26.30
CA PRO A 87 9.95 -26.36 -27.05
C PRO A 87 10.80 -26.51 -28.32
N HIS A 88 10.82 -27.70 -28.94
CA HIS A 88 11.49 -27.91 -30.22
C HIS A 88 10.77 -27.16 -31.36
N SER A 89 9.43 -27.25 -31.38
CA SER A 89 8.59 -26.52 -32.33
C SER A 89 7.31 -26.01 -31.66
N PHE A 90 6.76 -24.93 -32.20
CA PHE A 90 5.48 -24.34 -31.80
C PHE A 90 4.75 -23.87 -33.05
N GLN A 91 3.52 -24.34 -33.25
CA GLN A 91 2.68 -23.99 -34.39
C GLN A 91 1.28 -23.60 -33.91
N ALA A 92 0.91 -22.33 -34.08
CA ALA A 92 -0.46 -21.88 -33.95
C ALA A 92 -1.19 -22.04 -35.29
N THR A 93 -2.33 -22.74 -35.28
CA THR A 93 -3.20 -22.95 -36.45
C THR A 93 -4.62 -22.49 -36.11
N LEU A 94 -5.12 -21.50 -36.84
CA LEU A 94 -6.53 -21.10 -36.75
C LEU A 94 -7.40 -22.11 -37.51
N ARG A 95 -8.53 -22.49 -36.91
CA ARG A 95 -9.63 -23.26 -37.52
C ARG A 95 -10.93 -22.48 -37.35
N ASP A 96 -11.97 -22.87 -38.08
CA ASP A 96 -13.22 -22.12 -38.23
C ASP A 96 -13.92 -21.75 -36.91
N ASN A 97 -13.70 -22.52 -35.84
CA ASN A 97 -14.29 -22.30 -34.51
C ASN A 97 -13.31 -22.49 -33.33
N HIS A 98 -12.01 -22.68 -33.59
CA HIS A 98 -11.02 -22.86 -32.52
C HIS A 98 -9.60 -22.54 -32.99
N THR A 99 -8.76 -22.10 -32.04
CA THR A 99 -7.32 -21.93 -32.25
C THR A 99 -6.59 -23.13 -31.67
N GLN A 100 -5.83 -23.83 -32.50
CA GLN A 100 -5.06 -25.01 -32.13
C GLN A 100 -3.57 -24.66 -32.05
N LEU A 101 -2.99 -24.80 -30.86
CA LEU A 101 -1.56 -24.67 -30.63
C LEU A 101 -0.97 -26.09 -30.54
N LEU A 102 -0.09 -26.44 -31.46
CA LEU A 102 0.70 -27.67 -31.44
C LEU A 102 2.11 -27.35 -30.94
N ILE A 103 2.59 -28.09 -29.94
CA ILE A 103 3.90 -27.90 -29.31
C ILE A 103 4.63 -29.23 -29.26
N GLU A 104 5.80 -29.30 -29.88
CA GLU A 104 6.71 -30.43 -29.78
C GLU A 104 7.69 -30.16 -28.63
N THR A 105 7.74 -31.02 -27.63
CA THR A 105 8.42 -30.68 -26.37
C THR A 105 9.95 -30.70 -26.50
N GLY A 106 10.49 -31.55 -27.39
CA GLY A 106 11.93 -31.79 -27.52
C GLY A 106 12.58 -32.37 -26.24
N THR A 107 11.78 -32.91 -25.31
CA THR A 107 12.25 -33.35 -24.00
C THR A 107 11.47 -34.53 -23.45
N SER A 108 12.18 -35.54 -22.95
CA SER A 108 11.59 -36.63 -22.16
C SER A 108 11.47 -36.29 -20.67
N ALA A 109 12.09 -35.20 -20.22
CA ALA A 109 12.01 -34.76 -18.83
C ALA A 109 10.56 -34.40 -18.44
N PRO A 110 10.08 -34.79 -17.24
CA PRO A 110 8.74 -34.48 -16.76
C PRO A 110 8.49 -32.97 -16.68
N LEU A 111 7.27 -32.53 -16.98
CA LEU A 111 6.91 -31.11 -17.09
C LEU A 111 5.90 -30.69 -16.02
N THR A 112 6.18 -29.59 -15.31
CA THR A 112 5.26 -28.99 -14.32
C THR A 112 4.23 -28.08 -14.97
N GLY A 113 4.54 -27.43 -16.08
CA GLY A 113 3.62 -26.52 -16.77
C GLY A 113 4.05 -26.05 -18.15
N LEU A 114 3.12 -25.38 -18.84
CA LEU A 114 3.24 -24.82 -20.19
C LEU A 114 2.79 -23.35 -20.15
N THR A 115 3.73 -22.41 -20.22
CA THR A 115 3.42 -20.97 -20.28
C THR A 115 3.32 -20.53 -21.73
N LEU A 116 2.18 -19.97 -22.13
CA LEU A 116 1.92 -19.51 -23.50
C LEU A 116 2.26 -18.02 -23.65
N ARG A 117 2.77 -17.61 -24.81
CA ARG A 117 3.14 -16.22 -25.10
C ARG A 117 2.17 -15.59 -26.10
N THR A 118 1.54 -14.47 -25.73
CA THR A 118 0.62 -13.71 -26.59
C THR A 118 0.84 -12.19 -26.44
N PRO A 119 0.76 -11.41 -27.55
CA PRO A 119 0.74 -9.95 -27.50
C PRO A 119 -0.65 -9.38 -27.19
N ALA A 120 -1.70 -10.21 -27.14
CA ALA A 120 -3.05 -9.75 -26.83
C ALA A 120 -3.12 -9.21 -25.38
N ASP A 121 -3.76 -8.06 -25.22
CA ASP A 121 -3.92 -7.30 -23.98
C ASP A 121 -5.22 -7.64 -23.22
N GLY A 122 -6.28 -7.98 -23.95
CA GLY A 122 -7.58 -8.37 -23.39
C GLY A 122 -8.16 -9.66 -23.99
N PHE A 123 -8.23 -10.75 -23.21
CA PHE A 123 -8.97 -11.98 -23.58
C PHE A 123 -9.29 -12.88 -22.38
N ILE A 124 -10.32 -13.73 -22.52
CA ILE A 124 -10.54 -14.95 -21.73
C ILE A 124 -10.82 -16.11 -22.69
N LYS A 125 -10.17 -17.25 -22.49
CA LYS A 125 -10.34 -18.50 -23.26
C LYS A 125 -10.40 -19.70 -22.32
N GLY A 126 -11.20 -20.69 -22.71
CA GLY A 126 -11.13 -22.04 -22.13
C GLY A 126 -10.23 -22.90 -23.00
N ALA A 127 -9.29 -23.61 -22.38
CA ALA A 127 -8.31 -24.47 -23.05
C ALA A 127 -8.57 -25.95 -22.74
N LEU A 128 -8.72 -26.75 -23.80
CA LEU A 128 -8.49 -28.19 -23.75
C LEU A 128 -6.99 -28.43 -23.95
N LEU A 129 -6.35 -29.07 -22.97
CA LEU A 129 -4.94 -29.44 -23.00
C LEU A 129 -4.82 -30.94 -23.14
N GLU A 130 -4.11 -31.38 -24.17
CA GLU A 130 -3.90 -32.79 -24.51
C GLU A 130 -2.42 -33.10 -24.65
N ARG A 131 -2.04 -34.37 -24.45
CA ARG A 131 -0.71 -34.89 -24.73
C ARG A 131 -0.75 -36.00 -25.77
N SER A 132 0.38 -36.20 -26.45
CA SER A 132 0.60 -37.30 -27.39
C SER A 132 2.08 -37.67 -27.44
N ASP A 133 2.37 -38.97 -27.50
CA ASP A 133 3.75 -39.47 -27.59
C ASP A 133 4.16 -39.79 -29.04
N ASP A 134 3.22 -39.79 -29.99
CA ASP A 134 3.42 -40.03 -31.43
C ASP A 134 2.95 -38.87 -32.34
N GLY A 135 2.25 -37.87 -31.78
CA GLY A 135 1.61 -36.76 -32.51
C GLY A 135 0.25 -37.10 -33.13
N VAL A 136 -0.20 -38.36 -33.03
CA VAL A 136 -1.37 -38.92 -33.74
C VAL A 136 -2.47 -39.34 -32.75
N GLN A 137 -2.11 -40.06 -31.69
CA GLN A 137 -3.03 -40.44 -30.61
C GLN A 137 -2.95 -39.43 -29.46
N TRP A 138 -4.08 -38.79 -29.16
CA TRP A 138 -4.16 -37.69 -28.20
C TRP A 138 -4.97 -38.08 -26.97
N SER A 139 -4.49 -37.69 -25.79
CA SER A 139 -5.15 -37.92 -24.50
C SER A 139 -5.28 -36.63 -23.68
N PRO A 140 -6.46 -36.33 -23.11
CA PRO A 140 -6.68 -35.08 -22.37
C PRO A 140 -6.01 -35.07 -20.99
N LEU A 141 -5.43 -33.92 -20.63
CA LEU A 141 -4.82 -33.62 -19.31
C LEU A 141 -5.63 -32.61 -18.49
N ARG A 142 -6.26 -31.64 -19.17
CA ARG A 142 -7.18 -30.64 -18.61
C ARG A 142 -8.24 -30.32 -19.66
N SER A 143 -9.50 -30.14 -19.26
CA SER A 143 -10.54 -29.59 -20.12
C SER A 143 -11.04 -28.27 -19.53
N GLY A 144 -11.18 -27.24 -20.37
CA GLY A 144 -11.66 -25.92 -19.97
C GLY A 144 -10.78 -25.17 -18.98
N ALA A 145 -9.46 -25.45 -18.93
CA ALA A 145 -8.53 -24.68 -18.12
C ALA A 145 -8.51 -23.22 -18.60
N PRO A 146 -8.71 -22.21 -17.74
CA PRO A 146 -8.75 -20.83 -18.20
C PRO A 146 -7.37 -20.34 -18.61
N LEU A 147 -7.36 -19.52 -19.67
CA LEU A 147 -6.26 -18.65 -20.05
C LEU A 147 -6.83 -17.25 -20.21
N PHE A 148 -6.21 -16.25 -19.59
CA PHE A 148 -6.69 -14.88 -19.70
C PHE A 148 -5.58 -13.84 -19.55
N ARG A 149 -5.86 -12.66 -20.09
CA ARG A 149 -5.26 -11.39 -19.67
C ARG A 149 -6.37 -10.35 -19.70
N GLN A 150 -6.67 -9.70 -18.58
CA GLN A 150 -7.67 -8.65 -18.47
C GLN A 150 -7.33 -7.70 -17.32
N HIS A 151 -7.56 -6.40 -17.49
CA HIS A 151 -7.38 -5.38 -16.46
C HIS A 151 -6.01 -5.44 -15.75
N GLY A 152 -4.97 -5.84 -16.49
CA GLY A 152 -3.60 -5.98 -15.98
C GLY A 152 -3.34 -7.21 -15.09
N ALA A 153 -4.30 -8.12 -14.96
CA ALA A 153 -4.15 -9.46 -14.40
C ALA A 153 -4.05 -10.51 -15.53
N GLU A 154 -3.29 -11.59 -15.32
CA GLU A 154 -3.15 -12.66 -16.32
C GLU A 154 -2.97 -14.06 -15.71
N LEU A 155 -3.37 -15.07 -16.47
CA LEU A 155 -3.04 -16.47 -16.28
C LEU A 155 -2.70 -17.08 -17.64
N LEU A 156 -1.41 -17.32 -17.88
CA LEU A 156 -0.89 -17.84 -19.15
C LEU A 156 -0.22 -19.22 -19.02
N THR A 157 -0.16 -19.78 -17.82
CA THR A 157 0.51 -21.05 -17.51
C THR A 157 -0.50 -22.17 -17.26
N LEU A 158 -0.50 -23.18 -18.12
CA LEU A 158 -1.27 -24.41 -17.94
C LEU A 158 -0.47 -25.45 -17.13
N PRO A 159 -0.96 -25.96 -15.98
CA PRO A 159 -0.24 -26.95 -15.18
C PRO A 159 -0.28 -28.35 -15.81
N LEU A 160 0.89 -28.98 -15.96
CA LEU A 160 1.11 -30.29 -16.57
C LEU A 160 1.33 -31.44 -15.57
N ALA A 161 1.46 -31.13 -14.28
CA ALA A 161 1.47 -32.11 -13.17
C ALA A 161 2.52 -33.25 -13.29
N GLY A 162 3.67 -32.99 -13.90
CA GLY A 162 4.79 -33.94 -14.01
C GLY A 162 4.76 -34.83 -15.24
N VAL A 163 3.90 -34.57 -16.23
CA VAL A 163 3.83 -35.33 -17.48
C VAL A 163 5.14 -35.25 -18.27
N SER A 164 5.73 -36.41 -18.58
CA SER A 164 6.66 -36.59 -19.71
C SER A 164 5.87 -36.93 -20.96
N THR A 165 6.11 -36.23 -22.08
CA THR A 165 5.46 -36.51 -23.37
C THR A 165 6.20 -35.83 -24.52
N ALA A 166 6.07 -36.35 -25.75
CA ALA A 166 6.71 -35.78 -26.94
C ALA A 166 5.96 -34.55 -27.49
N TRP A 167 4.64 -34.54 -27.38
CA TRP A 167 3.77 -33.49 -27.93
C TRP A 167 2.71 -33.02 -26.94
N LEU A 168 2.42 -31.72 -26.99
CA LEU A 168 1.30 -31.08 -26.31
C LEU A 168 0.44 -30.36 -27.35
N ARG A 169 -0.89 -30.42 -27.15
CA ARG A 169 -1.86 -29.67 -27.94
C ARG A 169 -2.74 -28.85 -27.02
N VAL A 170 -2.89 -27.57 -27.33
CA VAL A 170 -3.83 -26.67 -26.67
C VAL A 170 -4.90 -26.28 -27.69
N THR A 171 -6.15 -26.65 -27.44
CA THR A 171 -7.29 -26.27 -28.26
C THR A 171 -8.10 -25.20 -27.51
N LEU A 172 -8.23 -24.02 -28.11
CA LEU A 172 -8.87 -22.84 -27.53
C LEU A 172 -10.22 -22.58 -28.20
N ASP A 173 -11.28 -22.42 -27.41
CA ASP A 173 -12.63 -22.16 -27.93
C ASP A 173 -12.76 -20.74 -28.52
N ASP A 174 -13.00 -20.65 -29.84
CA ASP A 174 -13.24 -19.40 -30.56
C ASP A 174 -14.73 -19.22 -30.94
N THR A 175 -15.64 -20.09 -30.51
CA THR A 175 -17.08 -20.01 -30.84
C THR A 175 -17.79 -18.78 -30.27
N ARG A 176 -17.30 -18.22 -29.16
CA ARG A 176 -17.93 -17.09 -28.43
C ARG A 176 -17.08 -15.83 -28.35
N ASN A 177 -15.78 -15.93 -28.62
CA ASN A 177 -14.77 -14.89 -28.46
C ASN A 177 -13.82 -14.95 -29.65
N THR A 178 -13.37 -13.80 -30.16
CA THR A 178 -12.41 -13.73 -31.27
C THR A 178 -11.16 -14.59 -31.03
N PRO A 179 -10.52 -15.13 -32.10
CA PRO A 179 -9.25 -15.84 -31.98
C PRO A 179 -8.16 -14.97 -31.36
N VAL A 180 -7.30 -15.58 -30.54
CA VAL A 180 -6.21 -14.89 -29.83
C VAL A 180 -4.86 -15.33 -30.41
N PRO A 181 -4.00 -14.40 -30.87
CA PRO A 181 -2.71 -14.76 -31.44
C PRO A 181 -1.75 -15.26 -30.35
N PHE A 182 -1.20 -16.46 -30.51
CA PHE A 182 -0.10 -16.96 -29.67
C PHE A 182 1.18 -17.12 -30.50
N LEU A 183 2.30 -16.66 -29.95
CA LEU A 183 3.59 -16.48 -30.64
C LEU A 183 4.71 -17.35 -30.04
N GLY A 184 4.34 -18.42 -29.33
CA GLY A 184 5.27 -19.35 -28.70
C GLY A 184 4.79 -19.88 -27.36
N ALA A 185 5.58 -20.80 -26.80
CA ALA A 185 5.39 -21.33 -25.47
C ALA A 185 6.74 -21.55 -24.76
N THR A 186 6.68 -21.70 -23.44
CA THR A 186 7.79 -22.09 -22.57
C THR A 186 7.35 -23.31 -21.76
N LEU A 187 8.21 -24.33 -21.71
CA LEU A 187 8.02 -25.53 -20.90
C LEU A 187 8.67 -25.31 -19.53
N CYS A 188 7.93 -25.57 -18.46
CA CYS A 188 8.46 -25.64 -17.11
C CYS A 188 8.84 -27.09 -16.81
N VAL A 189 10.13 -27.37 -16.64
CA VAL A 189 10.63 -28.72 -16.35
C VAL A 189 10.54 -29.01 -14.85
N ALA A 190 10.09 -30.22 -14.49
CA ALA A 190 10.06 -30.67 -13.11
C ALA A 190 11.49 -30.93 -12.58
N VAL A 191 11.76 -30.37 -11.41
CA VAL A 191 12.94 -30.67 -10.58
C VAL A 191 12.43 -31.32 -9.30
N PRO A 192 13.16 -32.27 -8.67
CA PRO A 192 12.82 -32.75 -7.34
C PRO A 192 12.72 -31.57 -6.36
N GLN A 193 11.50 -31.24 -5.95
CA GLN A 193 11.25 -30.23 -4.92
C GLN A 193 11.41 -30.87 -3.54
N ALA A 194 11.93 -30.10 -2.58
CA ALA A 194 11.81 -30.46 -1.18
C ALA A 194 10.31 -30.54 -0.79
N PRO A 195 9.93 -31.40 0.18
CA PRO A 195 8.58 -31.40 0.71
C PRO A 195 8.22 -30.02 1.28
N ASP A 196 6.95 -29.62 1.20
CA ASP A 196 6.52 -28.33 1.75
C ASP A 196 6.73 -28.30 3.27
N SER A 197 7.74 -27.54 3.68
CA SER A 197 8.11 -27.33 5.08
C SER A 197 7.46 -26.09 5.69
N THR A 198 6.55 -25.42 4.98
CA THR A 198 5.87 -24.23 5.50
C THR A 198 4.83 -24.59 6.55
N ARG A 199 4.66 -23.73 7.54
CA ARG A 199 3.64 -23.83 8.59
C ARG A 199 2.74 -22.61 8.55
N GLU A 200 1.49 -22.78 8.93
CA GLU A 200 0.55 -21.68 9.08
C GLU A 200 0.86 -20.90 10.37
N LEU A 201 0.82 -19.56 10.31
CA LEU A 201 0.90 -18.71 11.50
C LEU A 201 -0.48 -18.67 12.17
N PRO A 202 -0.63 -19.11 13.44
CA PRO A 202 -1.93 -19.25 14.07
C PRO A 202 -2.59 -17.92 14.46
N ASP A 203 -1.77 -16.94 14.87
CA ASP A 203 -2.25 -15.71 15.53
C ASP A 203 -2.20 -14.47 14.60
N VAL A 204 -2.52 -14.63 13.31
CA VAL A 204 -2.55 -13.51 12.36
C VAL A 204 -3.80 -12.66 12.57
N GLY A 205 -3.62 -11.44 13.07
CA GLY A 205 -4.72 -10.51 13.33
C GLY A 205 -5.04 -9.61 12.13
N LEU A 206 -6.26 -9.67 11.58
CA LEU A 206 -6.78 -8.60 10.73
C LEU A 206 -7.16 -7.40 11.63
N THR A 207 -6.18 -6.56 11.95
CA THR A 207 -6.36 -5.43 12.88
C THR A 207 -7.18 -4.30 12.28
N GLN A 208 -7.17 -4.17 10.94
CA GLN A 208 -7.88 -3.10 10.26
C GLN A 208 -8.29 -3.50 8.83
N ARG A 209 -9.50 -3.09 8.43
CA ARG A 209 -9.94 -3.04 7.02
C ARG A 209 -10.42 -1.62 6.72
N GLU A 210 -10.02 -1.07 5.59
CA GLU A 210 -10.48 0.23 5.08
C GLU A 210 -10.78 0.17 3.60
N GLU A 211 -11.83 0.88 3.18
CA GLU A 211 -12.16 1.09 1.77
C GLU A 211 -11.73 2.50 1.34
N PHE A 212 -11.09 2.56 0.18
CA PHE A 212 -10.58 3.77 -0.48
C PHE A 212 -11.12 3.80 -1.92
N ALA A 213 -10.88 4.89 -2.64
CA ALA A 213 -11.24 4.99 -4.06
C ALA A 213 -10.57 3.84 -4.85
N GLY A 214 -11.38 2.93 -5.39
CA GLY A 214 -10.95 1.77 -6.16
C GLY A 214 -10.12 0.70 -5.43
N VAL A 215 -9.93 0.77 -4.10
CA VAL A 215 -8.98 -0.10 -3.36
C VAL A 215 -9.49 -0.48 -1.96
N THR A 216 -9.46 -1.76 -1.62
CA THR A 216 -9.54 -2.23 -0.22
C THR A 216 -8.14 -2.34 0.36
N VAL A 217 -7.90 -1.86 1.60
CA VAL A 217 -6.65 -2.09 2.32
C VAL A 217 -6.92 -2.85 3.60
N LEU A 218 -6.18 -3.94 3.79
CA LEU A 218 -6.13 -4.75 5.01
C LEU A 218 -4.81 -4.46 5.73
N THR A 219 -4.87 -4.25 7.04
CA THR A 219 -3.70 -4.27 7.93
C THR A 219 -3.68 -5.63 8.65
N LEU A 220 -2.60 -6.38 8.46
CA LEU A 220 -2.39 -7.69 9.09
C LEU A 220 -1.27 -7.58 10.12
N ASP A 221 -1.56 -7.90 11.38
CA ASP A 221 -0.57 -8.16 12.40
C ASP A 221 -0.11 -9.63 12.30
N LEU A 222 1.19 -9.85 12.09
CA LEU A 222 1.81 -11.17 12.03
C LEU A 222 2.19 -11.73 13.43
N GLY A 223 1.96 -10.97 14.50
CA GLY A 223 2.39 -11.26 15.86
C GLY A 223 3.90 -11.04 16.12
N ALA A 224 4.73 -11.04 15.06
CA ALA A 224 6.19 -10.92 15.17
C ALA A 224 6.85 -10.31 13.92
N ARG A 225 7.97 -9.62 14.14
CA ARG A 225 8.96 -9.23 13.10
C ARG A 225 9.85 -10.42 12.69
N HIS A 226 10.55 -10.26 11.57
CA HIS A 226 11.61 -11.16 11.10
C HIS A 226 11.16 -12.61 10.88
N LEU A 227 9.89 -12.80 10.54
CA LEU A 227 9.33 -14.09 10.10
C LEU A 227 9.67 -14.33 8.63
N PRO A 228 10.24 -15.49 8.24
CA PRO A 228 10.41 -15.85 6.83
C PRO A 228 9.05 -16.28 6.27
N LEU A 229 8.35 -15.37 5.60
CA LEU A 229 7.02 -15.60 5.03
C LEU A 229 7.14 -16.34 3.70
N ALA A 230 6.23 -17.28 3.45
CA ALA A 230 6.13 -18.02 2.20
C ALA A 230 5.00 -17.47 1.31
N GLU A 231 3.79 -17.33 1.86
CA GLU A 231 2.60 -16.87 1.11
C GLU A 231 1.51 -16.27 2.02
N LEU A 232 0.66 -15.43 1.43
CA LEU A 232 -0.67 -15.12 1.95
C LEU A 232 -1.70 -16.05 1.30
N GLN A 233 -2.73 -16.47 2.02
CA GLN A 233 -3.91 -17.16 1.48
C GLN A 233 -5.19 -16.41 1.87
N PHE A 234 -6.09 -16.20 0.91
CA PHE A 234 -7.33 -15.47 1.11
C PHE A 234 -8.54 -16.42 1.18
N ASP A 235 -9.40 -16.26 2.19
CA ASP A 235 -10.77 -16.80 2.16
C ASP A 235 -11.74 -15.71 1.68
N ILE A 236 -12.48 -16.00 0.61
CA ILE A 236 -13.28 -15.04 -0.15
C ILE A 236 -14.62 -15.68 -0.55
N GLY A 237 -15.72 -14.99 -0.24
CA GLY A 237 -17.08 -15.44 -0.57
C GLY A 237 -17.47 -15.30 -2.04
N ASP A 238 -16.98 -14.28 -2.74
CA ASP A 238 -17.40 -13.91 -4.11
C ASP A 238 -17.28 -15.05 -5.13
N ALA A 239 -18.38 -15.37 -5.83
CA ALA A 239 -18.45 -16.51 -6.73
C ALA A 239 -17.54 -16.40 -7.97
N LEU A 240 -17.35 -15.18 -8.49
CA LEU A 240 -16.49 -14.87 -9.64
C LEU A 240 -15.82 -13.51 -9.45
N PHE A 241 -14.50 -13.44 -9.58
CA PHE A 241 -13.73 -12.19 -9.50
C PHE A 241 -12.34 -12.32 -10.10
N THR A 242 -11.69 -11.17 -10.29
CA THR A 242 -10.23 -11.05 -10.44
C THR A 242 -9.82 -9.74 -9.79
N ARG A 243 -8.73 -9.76 -9.01
CA ARG A 243 -8.14 -8.60 -8.34
C ARG A 243 -6.62 -8.72 -8.36
N ARG A 244 -5.92 -7.60 -8.48
CA ARG A 244 -4.50 -7.52 -8.13
C ARG A 244 -4.35 -7.32 -6.63
N VAL A 245 -3.26 -7.86 -6.08
CA VAL A 245 -2.86 -7.69 -4.69
C VAL A 245 -1.47 -7.10 -4.64
N LYS A 246 -1.29 -6.03 -3.85
CA LYS A 246 0.00 -5.42 -3.53
C LYS A 246 0.24 -5.56 -2.04
N VAL A 247 1.32 -6.23 -1.63
CA VAL A 247 1.72 -6.39 -0.23
C VAL A 247 2.86 -5.42 0.06
N ALA A 248 2.75 -4.62 1.12
CA ALA A 248 3.66 -3.54 1.44
C ALA A 248 3.90 -3.39 2.95
N VAL A 249 4.93 -2.63 3.30
CA VAL A 249 5.22 -2.15 4.66
C VAL A 249 5.47 -0.65 4.64
N ARG A 250 5.35 -0.01 5.80
CA ARG A 250 5.64 1.42 5.97
C ARG A 250 7.14 1.63 6.21
N GLU A 251 7.72 2.63 5.56
CA GLU A 251 9.10 3.08 5.80
C GLU A 251 9.22 4.61 5.70
N LEU A 252 10.17 5.20 6.44
CA LEU A 252 10.46 6.63 6.35
C LEU A 252 11.34 6.92 5.13
N ARG A 253 10.95 7.91 4.33
CA ARG A 253 11.81 8.54 3.31
C ARG A 253 11.69 10.05 3.41
N ASN A 254 12.83 10.74 3.51
CA ASN A 254 12.91 12.21 3.53
C ASN A 254 11.95 12.85 4.58
N GLU A 255 11.99 12.37 5.83
CA GLU A 255 11.13 12.83 6.94
C GLU A 255 9.61 12.55 6.76
N VAL A 256 9.19 11.89 5.67
CA VAL A 256 7.80 11.49 5.39
C VAL A 256 7.64 9.97 5.50
N ALA A 257 6.51 9.51 6.04
CA ALA A 257 6.17 8.10 6.06
C ALA A 257 5.54 7.66 4.72
N THR A 258 6.11 6.61 4.14
CA THR A 258 5.84 6.10 2.78
C THR A 258 5.65 4.58 2.77
N GLU A 259 5.22 4.00 1.66
CA GLU A 259 5.05 2.57 1.48
C GLU A 259 6.19 1.97 0.64
N ARG A 260 6.79 0.85 1.09
CA ARG A 260 7.59 -0.03 0.25
C ARG A 260 6.83 -1.32 -0.03
N VAL A 261 6.61 -1.59 -1.32
CA VAL A 261 6.09 -2.87 -1.81
C VAL A 261 7.09 -3.98 -1.50
N LEU A 262 6.58 -5.09 -0.98
CA LEU A 262 7.31 -6.32 -0.72
C LEU A 262 7.01 -7.39 -1.78
N ALA A 263 5.74 -7.55 -2.15
CA ALA A 263 5.28 -8.52 -3.13
C ALA A 263 4.05 -8.01 -3.91
N GLN A 264 3.79 -8.62 -5.06
CA GLN A 264 2.60 -8.39 -5.87
C GLN A 264 2.08 -9.73 -6.40
N GLY A 265 0.76 -9.85 -6.60
CA GLY A 265 0.12 -11.03 -7.12
C GLY A 265 -1.27 -10.76 -7.70
N VAL A 266 -1.93 -11.82 -8.15
CA VAL A 266 -3.31 -11.78 -8.67
C VAL A 266 -4.09 -12.88 -7.97
N ILE A 267 -5.25 -12.53 -7.43
CA ILE A 267 -6.24 -13.48 -6.92
C ILE A 267 -7.46 -13.48 -7.84
N PHE A 268 -8.00 -14.65 -8.14
CA PHE A 268 -9.15 -14.79 -9.02
C PHE A 268 -9.99 -16.03 -8.69
N ARG A 269 -11.24 -15.99 -9.13
CA ARG A 269 -12.15 -17.14 -9.21
C ARG A 269 -12.91 -17.00 -10.52
N LEU A 270 -12.72 -17.93 -11.46
CA LEU A 270 -13.18 -17.82 -12.84
C LEU A 270 -13.77 -19.15 -13.34
N GLY A 271 -15.00 -19.11 -13.84
CA GLY A 271 -15.65 -20.22 -14.55
C GLY A 271 -15.76 -19.90 -16.04
N VAL A 272 -15.43 -20.87 -16.90
CA VAL A 272 -15.49 -20.71 -18.36
C VAL A 272 -16.36 -21.80 -18.97
N GLY A 273 -17.42 -21.40 -19.68
CA GLY A 273 -18.09 -22.25 -20.69
C GLY A 273 -18.76 -23.55 -20.22
N GLY A 274 -18.89 -23.80 -18.91
CA GLY A 274 -19.40 -25.06 -18.34
C GLY A 274 -18.30 -26.00 -17.81
N ALA A 275 -17.03 -25.58 -17.84
CA ALA A 275 -15.95 -26.24 -17.12
C ALA A 275 -15.96 -25.91 -15.62
N ALA A 276 -15.18 -26.64 -14.83
CA ALA A 276 -14.99 -26.37 -13.41
C ALA A 276 -14.35 -24.99 -13.18
N THR A 277 -14.83 -24.28 -12.16
CA THR A 277 -14.27 -22.99 -11.74
C THR A 277 -12.81 -23.15 -11.30
N ALA A 278 -11.89 -22.44 -11.95
CA ALA A 278 -10.53 -22.30 -11.45
C ALA A 278 -10.44 -21.14 -10.47
N ALA A 279 -9.53 -21.24 -9.52
CA ALA A 279 -9.22 -20.13 -8.61
C ALA A 279 -7.72 -20.10 -8.31
N GLU A 280 -7.19 -18.89 -8.14
CA GLU A 280 -5.95 -18.64 -7.42
C GLU A 280 -6.30 -17.72 -6.25
N LEU A 281 -5.99 -18.16 -5.04
CA LEU A 281 -6.35 -17.49 -3.79
C LEU A 281 -5.11 -17.28 -2.89
N SER A 282 -3.92 -17.53 -3.42
CA SER A 282 -2.64 -17.29 -2.76
C SER A 282 -1.88 -16.12 -3.39
N VAL A 283 -0.98 -15.52 -2.61
CA VAL A 283 0.02 -14.57 -3.10
C VAL A 283 1.37 -14.97 -2.50
N PRO A 284 2.34 -15.45 -3.31
CA PRO A 284 3.66 -15.81 -2.81
C PRO A 284 4.42 -14.57 -2.33
N LEU A 285 5.25 -14.76 -1.29
CA LEU A 285 6.04 -13.74 -0.62
C LEU A 285 7.54 -14.10 -0.62
N ASP A 286 7.87 -15.31 -0.14
CA ASP A 286 9.23 -15.84 0.01
C ASP A 286 10.29 -14.81 0.48
N LEU A 287 10.00 -14.14 1.59
CA LEU A 287 10.80 -13.03 2.15
C LEU A 287 10.79 -13.00 3.68
N ASP A 288 11.86 -12.47 4.29
CA ASP A 288 11.89 -12.14 5.72
C ASP A 288 11.11 -10.83 5.99
N ALA A 289 10.10 -10.88 6.85
CA ALA A 289 9.22 -9.75 7.17
C ALA A 289 9.99 -8.63 7.94
N PRO A 290 10.11 -7.41 7.38
CA PRO A 290 10.88 -6.31 8.00
C PRO A 290 10.08 -5.54 9.08
N ALA A 291 8.82 -5.91 9.29
CA ALA A 291 7.89 -5.31 10.24
C ALA A 291 6.93 -6.41 10.76
N ARG A 292 6.22 -6.10 11.86
CA ARG A 292 5.16 -6.95 12.42
C ARG A 292 3.82 -6.75 11.70
N GLU A 293 3.54 -5.52 11.26
CA GLU A 293 2.41 -5.22 10.37
C GLU A 293 2.76 -5.45 8.90
N LEU A 294 1.82 -6.00 8.12
CA LEU A 294 1.75 -5.89 6.66
C LEU A 294 0.52 -5.09 6.25
N LEU A 295 0.65 -4.36 5.14
CA LEU A 295 -0.46 -3.73 4.44
C LEU A 295 -0.71 -4.47 3.14
N VAL A 296 -1.92 -5.01 2.96
CA VAL A 296 -2.31 -5.70 1.71
C VAL A 296 -3.45 -4.93 1.04
N TYR A 297 -3.16 -4.46 -0.17
CA TYR A 297 -4.03 -3.64 -0.99
C TYR A 297 -4.64 -4.57 -2.04
N VAL A 298 -5.96 -4.52 -2.20
CA VAL A 298 -6.72 -5.26 -3.20
C VAL A 298 -7.33 -4.25 -4.18
N GLU A 299 -6.85 -4.26 -5.42
CA GLU A 299 -7.28 -3.31 -6.47
C GLU A 299 -8.66 -3.70 -6.99
N ASN A 300 -9.71 -2.98 -6.57
CA ASN A 300 -11.10 -3.21 -6.98
C ASN A 300 -11.47 -2.50 -8.29
N GLY A 301 -10.89 -1.33 -8.57
CA GLY A 301 -11.33 -0.46 -9.67
C GLY A 301 -12.79 -0.04 -9.50
N ASP A 302 -13.57 -0.06 -10.59
CA ASP A 302 -15.03 0.18 -10.55
C ASP A 302 -15.84 -0.97 -9.89
N SER A 303 -15.21 -2.07 -9.48
CA SER A 303 -15.92 -3.19 -8.84
C SER A 303 -16.17 -2.94 -7.34
N PRO A 304 -17.20 -3.58 -6.73
CA PRO A 304 -17.33 -3.58 -5.28
C PRO A 304 -16.13 -4.27 -4.58
N PRO A 305 -15.83 -3.88 -3.32
CA PRO A 305 -14.92 -4.61 -2.44
C PRO A 305 -15.33 -6.08 -2.26
N LEU A 306 -14.34 -6.98 -2.19
CA LEU A 306 -14.59 -8.41 -1.99
C LEU A 306 -15.06 -8.76 -0.56
N GLU A 307 -15.82 -9.85 -0.45
CA GLU A 307 -16.19 -10.54 0.78
C GLU A 307 -15.00 -11.37 1.31
N ILE A 308 -13.88 -10.71 1.61
CA ILE A 308 -12.71 -11.30 2.26
C ILE A 308 -13.07 -11.64 3.71
N ARG A 309 -13.14 -12.92 4.03
CA ARG A 309 -13.50 -13.48 5.35
C ARG A 309 -12.30 -13.62 6.28
N GLY A 310 -11.11 -13.81 5.71
CA GLY A 310 -9.86 -13.90 6.44
C GLY A 310 -8.66 -13.99 5.51
N VAL A 311 -7.47 -13.74 6.07
CA VAL A 311 -6.19 -13.96 5.39
C VAL A 311 -5.31 -14.81 6.30
N ARG A 312 -4.99 -16.03 5.87
CA ARG A 312 -3.98 -16.88 6.53
C ARG A 312 -2.61 -16.54 5.97
N VAL A 313 -1.56 -16.79 6.75
CA VAL A 313 -0.17 -16.58 6.31
C VAL A 313 0.63 -17.84 6.60
N ARG A 314 1.36 -18.33 5.59
CA ARG A 314 2.32 -19.43 5.78
C ARG A 314 3.73 -18.87 5.88
N HIS A 315 4.53 -19.48 6.74
CA HIS A 315 5.93 -19.11 6.98
C HIS A 315 6.84 -20.35 6.89
N ARG A 316 8.13 -20.14 6.61
CA ARG A 316 9.18 -21.16 6.73
C ARG A 316 9.72 -21.10 8.16
N PRO A 317 9.64 -22.18 8.97
CA PRO A 317 10.20 -22.15 10.32
C PRO A 317 11.72 -21.96 10.30
N VAL A 318 12.24 -21.15 11.21
CA VAL A 318 13.69 -21.07 11.47
C VAL A 318 14.01 -22.07 12.57
N TRP A 319 14.97 -22.94 12.31
CA TRP A 319 15.43 -23.98 13.21
C TRP A 319 16.80 -23.65 13.76
N LEU A 320 16.98 -23.87 15.05
CA LEU A 320 18.26 -23.85 15.73
C LEU A 320 18.74 -25.31 15.89
N VAL A 321 19.86 -25.63 15.24
CA VAL A 321 20.42 -26.98 15.16
C VAL A 321 21.77 -27.01 15.89
N PHE A 322 21.94 -27.94 16.83
CA PHE A 322 23.12 -27.97 17.71
C PHE A 322 23.37 -29.37 18.29
N ALA A 323 24.59 -29.60 18.77
CA ALA A 323 24.89 -30.78 19.58
C ALA A 323 24.67 -30.44 21.07
N ALA A 324 23.75 -31.15 21.72
CA ALA A 324 23.50 -31.09 23.14
C ALA A 324 24.34 -32.17 23.86
N PRO A 325 25.47 -31.84 24.53
CA PRO A 325 26.28 -32.81 25.26
C PRO A 325 25.64 -33.28 26.57
N LEU A 326 24.60 -32.59 27.05
CA LEU A 326 23.93 -32.82 28.33
C LEU A 326 22.41 -32.80 28.14
N ALA A 327 21.69 -33.59 28.93
CA ALA A 327 20.28 -33.35 29.18
C ALA A 327 20.12 -32.21 30.21
N GLY A 328 18.97 -31.53 30.20
CA GLY A 328 18.66 -30.45 31.14
C GLY A 328 18.14 -29.18 30.46
N THR A 329 18.08 -28.08 31.21
CA THR A 329 17.53 -26.81 30.76
C THR A 329 18.56 -25.97 30.01
N TYR A 330 18.37 -25.83 28.70
CA TYR A 330 19.08 -24.88 27.87
C TYR A 330 18.38 -23.51 27.91
N ASN A 331 19.11 -22.43 27.66
CA ASN A 331 18.57 -21.07 27.64
C ASN A 331 18.96 -20.34 26.35
N LEU A 332 17.98 -19.95 25.55
CA LEU A 332 18.15 -19.09 24.38
C LEU A 332 18.04 -17.61 24.79
N LEU A 333 18.98 -16.77 24.39
CA LEU A 333 19.05 -15.35 24.70
C LEU A 333 18.81 -14.50 23.44
N THR A 334 18.03 -13.42 23.57
CA THR A 334 17.71 -12.48 22.47
C THR A 334 17.68 -11.03 22.96
N GLY A 335 17.74 -10.08 22.02
CA GLY A 335 17.63 -8.65 22.29
C GLY A 335 18.94 -8.03 22.76
N ASN A 336 20.06 -8.34 22.10
CA ASN A 336 21.33 -7.62 22.28
C ASN A 336 21.77 -6.97 20.95
N PRO A 337 21.37 -5.71 20.67
CA PRO A 337 21.64 -5.10 19.37
C PRO A 337 23.14 -4.93 19.07
N ASN A 338 23.98 -4.84 20.10
CA ASN A 338 25.39 -4.44 19.99
C ASN A 338 26.38 -5.60 19.89
N VAL A 339 25.96 -6.85 20.04
CA VAL A 339 26.87 -8.01 19.98
C VAL A 339 27.21 -8.39 18.53
N PRO A 340 28.47 -8.72 18.18
CA PRO A 340 28.77 -9.31 16.87
C PRO A 340 28.06 -10.66 16.69
N ALA A 341 27.78 -11.04 15.44
CA ALA A 341 27.26 -12.37 15.12
C ALA A 341 28.21 -13.48 15.63
N PRO A 342 27.70 -14.61 16.15
CA PRO A 342 28.55 -15.70 16.60
C PRO A 342 29.15 -16.41 15.38
N HIS A 343 30.45 -16.73 15.45
CA HIS A 343 31.16 -17.43 14.38
C HIS A 343 31.61 -18.79 14.92
N TYR A 344 30.81 -19.82 14.66
CA TYR A 344 31.10 -21.21 15.05
C TYR A 344 31.58 -22.03 13.84
N ASP A 345 32.49 -22.99 14.06
CA ASP A 345 32.95 -23.91 13.00
C ASP A 345 31.82 -24.78 12.40
N LEU A 346 30.68 -24.89 13.10
CA LEU A 346 29.45 -25.52 12.59
C LEU A 346 28.92 -24.87 11.30
N ALA A 347 29.29 -23.62 11.00
CA ALA A 347 28.97 -22.95 9.74
C ALA A 347 29.57 -23.63 8.49
N ARG A 348 30.43 -24.65 8.67
CA ARG A 348 31.00 -25.48 7.60
C ARG A 348 30.27 -26.82 7.38
N LEU A 349 29.21 -27.10 8.14
CA LEU A 349 28.37 -28.28 7.88
C LEU A 349 27.64 -28.16 6.53
N PRO A 350 27.37 -29.28 5.83
CA PRO A 350 26.53 -29.26 4.63
C PRO A 350 25.15 -28.65 4.91
N ARG A 351 24.61 -27.89 3.94
CA ARG A 351 23.22 -27.41 4.01
C ARG A 351 22.22 -28.56 3.94
N ASP A 352 22.61 -29.63 3.25
CA ASP A 352 21.97 -30.94 3.26
C ASP A 352 22.35 -31.67 4.56
N LEU A 353 21.85 -31.14 5.68
CA LEU A 353 21.82 -31.89 6.93
C LEU A 353 20.97 -33.16 6.73
N PRO A 354 21.31 -34.29 7.36
CA PRO A 354 20.42 -35.45 7.38
C PRO A 354 19.08 -35.08 8.03
N GLU A 355 18.06 -35.94 7.87
CA GLU A 355 16.77 -35.78 8.56
C GLU A 355 16.92 -35.94 10.07
N ILE A 356 17.37 -34.88 10.74
CA ILE A 356 17.29 -34.72 12.19
C ILE A 356 15.79 -34.63 12.52
N PRO A 357 15.22 -35.55 13.30
CA PRO A 357 13.82 -35.48 13.67
C PRO A 357 13.54 -34.22 14.49
N ASP A 358 12.37 -33.62 14.29
CA ASP A 358 11.91 -32.49 15.11
C ASP A 358 11.94 -32.90 16.59
N THR A 359 12.71 -32.19 17.40
CA THR A 359 12.75 -32.44 18.83
C THR A 359 11.50 -31.81 19.46
N ALA A 360 10.75 -32.57 20.25
CA ALA A 360 9.55 -32.09 20.96
C ALA A 360 9.84 -31.09 22.11
N ALA A 361 10.97 -30.40 22.06
CA ALA A 361 11.39 -29.39 23.00
C ALA A 361 11.34 -28.02 22.30
N GLU A 362 10.48 -27.13 22.79
CA GLU A 362 10.28 -25.80 22.23
C GLU A 362 10.76 -24.72 23.22
N PRO A 363 11.28 -23.57 22.76
CA PRO A 363 11.63 -22.45 23.62
C PRO A 363 10.40 -21.93 24.34
N GLY A 364 10.42 -21.93 25.67
CA GLY A 364 9.31 -21.42 26.48
C GLY A 364 9.07 -19.92 26.29
N THR A 365 8.10 -19.38 27.04
CA THR A 365 7.75 -17.95 26.99
C THR A 365 8.97 -17.04 27.12
N LEU A 366 9.00 -15.98 26.31
CA LEU A 366 10.01 -14.91 26.36
C LEU A 366 9.95 -14.24 27.75
N ARG A 367 11.08 -14.23 28.47
CA ARG A 367 11.18 -13.64 29.81
C ARG A 367 12.26 -12.55 29.80
N PRO A 368 12.00 -11.37 30.41
CA PRO A 368 13.05 -10.38 30.64
C PRO A 368 14.24 -10.99 31.40
N MET A 369 15.44 -10.57 31.02
CA MET A 369 16.67 -10.97 31.69
C MET A 369 16.79 -10.25 33.05
N PRO A 370 16.92 -10.96 34.19
CA PRO A 370 17.10 -10.33 35.48
C PRO A 370 18.36 -9.43 35.50
N GLY A 371 18.20 -8.19 35.95
CA GLY A 371 19.29 -7.19 35.98
C GLY A 371 19.53 -6.46 34.66
N HIS A 372 18.84 -6.81 33.56
CA HIS A 372 18.83 -5.99 32.36
C HIS A 372 18.01 -4.70 32.60
N THR A 373 18.45 -3.57 32.03
CA THR A 373 17.71 -2.30 32.05
C THR A 373 17.30 -1.96 30.61
N PRO A 374 16.02 -2.20 30.22
CA PRO A 374 15.54 -1.88 28.89
C PRO A 374 15.70 -0.40 28.56
N ARG A 375 16.13 -0.10 27.33
CA ARG A 375 16.01 1.23 26.74
C ARG A 375 14.86 1.21 25.75
N ASP A 376 13.69 1.68 26.16
CA ASP A 376 12.61 1.98 25.23
C ASP A 376 12.91 3.31 24.51
N PRO A 377 13.12 3.32 23.18
CA PRO A 377 13.34 4.56 22.43
C PRO A 377 12.09 5.45 22.36
N LEU A 378 10.88 4.91 22.54
CA LEU A 378 9.62 5.68 22.52
C LEU A 378 9.29 6.30 23.89
N ALA A 379 9.76 5.72 25.00
CA ALA A 379 9.78 6.38 26.31
C ALA A 379 10.68 7.63 26.32
N ALA A 380 11.69 7.69 25.45
CA ALA A 380 12.54 8.86 25.27
C ALA A 380 11.99 9.87 24.22
N ALA A 381 10.82 9.62 23.63
CA ALA A 381 10.25 10.52 22.63
C ALA A 381 9.74 11.82 23.26
N PRO A 382 10.05 13.00 22.67
CA PRO A 382 9.54 14.28 23.17
C PRO A 382 8.04 14.38 22.96
N LEU A 383 7.27 14.31 24.06
CA LEU A 383 5.81 14.47 24.08
C LEU A 383 5.39 15.95 23.93
N ARG A 384 6.31 16.87 24.21
CA ARG A 384 6.18 18.32 24.04
C ARG A 384 7.29 18.84 23.14
N GLY A 385 6.96 19.80 22.29
CA GLY A 385 7.89 20.61 21.49
C GLY A 385 7.82 22.08 21.92
N GLY A 386 8.33 22.99 21.08
CA GLY A 386 8.37 24.41 21.40
C GLY A 386 6.98 25.04 21.64
N VAL A 387 6.95 26.01 22.56
CA VAL A 387 5.82 26.93 22.79
C VAL A 387 5.35 27.56 21.47
N ILE A 388 4.05 27.77 21.32
CA ILE A 388 3.43 28.31 20.11
C ILE A 388 2.47 29.47 20.44
N ASP A 389 2.66 30.59 19.74
CA ASP A 389 1.60 31.60 19.66
C ASP A 389 0.50 31.14 18.70
N VAL A 390 -0.72 31.05 19.22
CA VAL A 390 -1.92 30.66 18.49
C VAL A 390 -2.71 31.87 17.93
N SER A 391 -2.29 33.12 18.20
CA SER A 391 -3.01 34.34 17.81
C SER A 391 -3.25 34.49 16.31
N ALA A 392 -2.31 34.02 15.48
CA ALA A 392 -2.35 34.11 14.02
C ALA A 392 -3.08 32.93 13.34
N TRP A 393 -3.62 31.98 14.11
CA TRP A 393 -4.27 30.77 13.61
C TRP A 393 -5.78 30.99 13.49
N GLN A 394 -6.37 30.57 12.36
CA GLN A 394 -7.77 30.86 12.06
C GLN A 394 -8.74 29.84 12.66
N PHE A 395 -8.31 28.57 12.73
CA PHE A 395 -9.16 27.45 13.09
C PHE A 395 -8.46 26.52 14.08
N ARG A 396 -9.25 25.86 14.92
CA ARG A 396 -8.83 24.64 15.62
C ARG A 396 -9.92 23.57 15.63
N LYS A 397 -9.53 22.34 15.95
CA LYS A 397 -10.43 21.22 16.26
C LYS A 397 -9.91 20.48 17.50
N PRO A 398 -10.75 20.03 18.44
CA PRO A 398 -10.32 19.08 19.46
C PRO A 398 -10.00 17.72 18.80
N VAL A 399 -8.93 17.08 19.22
CA VAL A 399 -8.54 15.74 18.75
C VAL A 399 -9.03 14.70 19.75
N GLN A 400 -9.86 13.78 19.29
CA GLN A 400 -10.39 12.66 20.07
C GLN A 400 -9.47 11.44 19.86
N PHE A 401 -8.97 10.86 20.94
CA PHE A 401 -8.06 9.71 20.92
C PHE A 401 -8.13 8.96 22.26
N ALA A 402 -7.46 7.79 22.35
CA ALA A 402 -7.45 6.95 23.54
C ALA A 402 -6.02 6.53 23.94
N GLY A 403 -5.83 6.24 25.23
CA GLY A 403 -4.55 5.78 25.78
C GLY A 403 -3.40 6.80 25.73
N ASP A 404 -2.18 6.30 25.93
CA ASP A 404 -0.90 7.00 25.80
C ASP A 404 -0.02 6.46 24.64
N ALA A 405 -0.62 5.60 23.82
CA ALA A 405 -0.01 4.92 22.68
C ALA A 405 0.23 5.88 21.49
N VAL A 406 0.80 5.33 20.41
CA VAL A 406 0.94 6.08 19.15
C VAL A 406 -0.44 6.27 18.51
N GLN A 407 -0.71 7.50 18.08
CA GLN A 407 -1.97 7.94 17.54
C GLN A 407 -1.84 8.23 16.05
N GLN A 408 -2.85 7.81 15.28
CA GLN A 408 -2.96 8.06 13.85
C GLN A 408 -4.22 8.90 13.57
N LEU A 409 -4.03 10.17 13.22
CA LEU A 409 -5.10 11.12 12.89
C LEU A 409 -5.16 11.32 11.38
N GLU A 410 -6.27 10.94 10.74
CA GLU A 410 -6.52 11.28 9.33
C GLU A 410 -7.04 12.73 9.23
N ILE A 411 -6.49 13.49 8.28
CA ILE A 411 -6.86 14.89 8.05
C ILE A 411 -8.18 14.95 7.27
N ASP A 412 -9.17 15.66 7.82
CA ASP A 412 -10.50 15.80 7.22
C ASP A 412 -10.61 16.92 6.16
N LEU A 413 -11.77 17.00 5.51
CA LEU A 413 -12.08 17.97 4.46
C LEU A 413 -11.95 19.45 4.91
N ASP A 414 -12.23 19.76 6.17
CA ASP A 414 -12.16 21.13 6.70
C ASP A 414 -10.69 21.56 6.79
N VAL A 415 -9.85 20.68 7.35
CA VAL A 415 -8.41 20.91 7.50
C VAL A 415 -7.71 20.89 6.14
N LEU A 416 -8.07 19.97 5.24
CA LEU A 416 -7.56 19.92 3.85
C LEU A 416 -7.90 21.20 3.06
N ALA A 417 -9.06 21.82 3.30
CA ALA A 417 -9.47 23.09 2.69
C ALA A 417 -8.87 24.34 3.36
N GLY A 418 -8.58 24.26 4.66
CA GLY A 418 -8.05 25.36 5.46
C GLY A 418 -6.52 25.52 5.37
N THR A 419 -5.80 24.41 5.20
CA THR A 419 -4.33 24.35 5.16
C THR A 419 -3.72 24.83 3.84
N ARG A 420 -2.41 25.11 3.87
CA ARG A 420 -1.57 25.51 2.74
C ARG A 420 -0.23 24.76 2.76
N ASN A 421 0.51 24.84 1.66
CA ASN A 421 1.92 24.46 1.56
C ASN A 421 2.23 23.06 2.15
N GLN A 422 1.41 22.06 1.82
CA GLN A 422 1.57 20.65 2.24
C GLN A 422 1.52 20.41 3.77
N LEU A 423 0.59 21.04 4.48
CA LEU A 423 0.44 21.01 5.96
C LEU A 423 1.52 21.81 6.71
N ALA A 424 2.11 22.83 6.09
CA ALA A 424 3.03 23.73 6.76
C ALA A 424 2.37 24.50 7.92
N ASP A 425 1.08 24.82 7.75
CA ASP A 425 0.23 25.53 8.70
C ASP A 425 -0.78 24.60 9.40
N VAL A 426 -0.30 23.44 9.84
CA VAL A 426 -1.01 22.54 10.76
C VAL A 426 -0.15 22.35 12.03
N ARG A 427 -0.76 22.29 13.22
CA ARG A 427 -0.09 21.93 14.47
C ARG A 427 -1.01 21.15 15.39
N LEU A 428 -0.46 20.14 16.07
CA LEU A 428 -1.05 19.61 17.30
C LEU A 428 -0.50 20.44 18.48
N VAL A 429 -1.38 20.83 19.40
CA VAL A 429 -1.06 21.76 20.51
C VAL A 429 -1.75 21.34 21.80
N ARG A 430 -1.01 21.37 22.91
CA ARG A 430 -1.48 21.14 24.29
C ARG A 430 -0.80 22.15 25.22
N ASP A 431 -1.55 22.75 26.14
CA ASP A 431 -1.07 23.70 27.16
C ASP A 431 -0.24 24.89 26.65
N GLY A 432 -0.34 25.25 25.37
CA GLY A 432 0.46 26.30 24.71
C GLY A 432 1.76 25.79 24.05
N GLU A 433 2.04 24.49 24.11
CA GLU A 433 3.17 23.81 23.48
C GLU A 433 2.72 22.97 22.29
N GLN A 434 3.59 22.81 21.29
CA GLN A 434 3.35 21.89 20.18
C GLN A 434 3.50 20.42 20.65
N VAL A 435 2.71 19.51 20.09
CA VAL A 435 2.95 18.07 20.20
C VAL A 435 3.62 17.59 18.90
N PRO A 436 4.85 17.03 18.95
CA PRO A 436 5.55 16.54 17.78
C PRO A 436 4.78 15.46 17.00
N TYR A 437 4.85 15.53 15.67
CA TYR A 437 4.21 14.55 14.79
C TYR A 437 5.02 14.30 13.51
N LEU A 438 4.79 13.17 12.87
CA LEU A 438 5.26 12.82 11.52
C LEU A 438 4.08 12.83 10.55
N VAL A 439 4.34 13.09 9.27
CA VAL A 439 3.31 13.08 8.21
C VAL A 439 3.39 11.79 7.41
N GLU A 440 2.27 11.09 7.30
CA GLU A 440 2.08 9.90 6.46
C GLU A 440 1.22 10.28 5.24
N ARG A 441 1.73 10.02 4.04
CA ARG A 441 1.04 10.28 2.75
C ARG A 441 1.00 8.99 1.93
N PRO A 442 0.07 8.07 2.24
CA PRO A 442 -0.08 6.84 1.47
C PRO A 442 -0.55 7.17 0.04
N ALA A 443 -0.31 6.26 -0.91
CA ALA A 443 -0.78 6.41 -2.29
C ALA A 443 -2.26 6.01 -2.41
N LEU A 444 -3.13 6.70 -1.66
CA LEU A 444 -4.54 6.40 -1.47
C LEU A 444 -5.38 7.68 -1.54
N ALA A 445 -6.59 7.55 -2.05
CA ALA A 445 -7.59 8.62 -2.08
C ALA A 445 -8.92 8.15 -1.46
N ARG A 446 -9.69 9.08 -0.91
CA ARG A 446 -11.07 8.85 -0.50
C ARG A 446 -12.02 9.31 -1.61
N ALA A 447 -13.06 8.51 -1.86
CA ALA A 447 -14.16 8.92 -2.70
C ALA A 447 -15.01 9.99 -2.00
N LEU A 448 -15.44 11.01 -2.75
CA LEU A 448 -16.34 12.07 -2.33
C LEU A 448 -17.50 12.16 -3.33
N PRO A 449 -18.65 11.53 -3.05
CA PRO A 449 -19.86 11.72 -3.83
C PRO A 449 -20.28 13.20 -3.80
N LEU A 450 -20.47 13.81 -4.97
CA LEU A 450 -20.85 15.20 -5.10
C LEU A 450 -22.30 15.33 -5.58
N PRO A 451 -23.15 16.12 -4.91
CA PRO A 451 -24.46 16.46 -5.44
C PRO A 451 -24.30 17.30 -6.71
N PHE A 452 -25.18 17.10 -7.69
CA PHE A 452 -25.19 17.86 -8.93
C PHE A 452 -26.61 18.20 -9.37
N GLN A 453 -26.77 19.31 -10.10
CA GLN A 453 -28.05 19.79 -10.60
C GLN A 453 -27.89 20.26 -12.05
N PRO A 454 -28.73 19.81 -13.00
CA PRO A 454 -28.72 20.36 -14.35
C PRO A 454 -29.19 21.83 -14.33
N VAL A 455 -28.60 22.66 -15.18
CA VAL A 455 -28.91 24.09 -15.30
C VAL A 455 -29.08 24.45 -16.78
N GLU A 456 -30.24 24.98 -17.13
CA GLU A 456 -30.53 25.42 -18.50
C GLU A 456 -29.70 26.64 -18.89
N ARG A 457 -29.04 26.59 -20.05
CA ARG A 457 -28.26 27.71 -20.58
C ARG A 457 -29.13 28.54 -21.53
N ARG A 458 -29.77 29.59 -21.00
CA ARG A 458 -30.75 30.43 -21.71
C ARG A 458 -30.15 31.00 -23.00
N GLY A 459 -30.69 30.56 -24.15
CA GLY A 459 -30.24 30.99 -25.49
C GLY A 459 -29.24 30.05 -26.17
N GLU A 460 -28.75 29.01 -25.48
CA GLU A 460 -27.78 28.05 -26.00
C GLU A 460 -28.29 26.60 -25.83
N PRO A 461 -29.38 26.21 -26.52
CA PRO A 461 -30.11 24.97 -26.28
C PRO A 461 -29.32 23.69 -26.62
N THR A 462 -28.22 23.80 -27.36
CA THR A 462 -27.32 22.66 -27.65
C THR A 462 -26.42 22.30 -26.47
N PHE A 463 -26.27 23.17 -25.46
CA PHE A 463 -25.39 22.94 -24.31
C PHE A 463 -26.14 22.29 -23.14
N SER A 464 -25.52 21.28 -22.53
CA SER A 464 -25.90 20.78 -21.22
C SER A 464 -24.86 21.23 -20.20
N ARG A 465 -25.32 21.85 -19.10
CA ARG A 465 -24.50 22.35 -18.00
C ARG A 465 -25.05 21.79 -16.68
N TRP A 466 -24.16 21.45 -15.76
CA TRP A 466 -24.51 21.00 -14.40
C TRP A 466 -23.73 21.79 -13.36
N ARG A 467 -24.43 22.25 -12.33
CA ARG A 467 -23.86 22.84 -11.13
C ARG A 467 -23.51 21.74 -10.13
N VAL A 468 -22.31 21.78 -9.58
CA VAL A 468 -21.78 20.77 -8.65
C VAL A 468 -21.16 21.49 -7.43
N PRO A 469 -21.93 21.78 -6.37
CA PRO A 469 -21.37 22.37 -5.16
C PRO A 469 -20.48 21.38 -4.39
N LEU A 470 -19.36 21.88 -3.90
CA LEU A 470 -18.40 21.18 -3.04
C LEU A 470 -18.70 21.46 -1.56
N PRO A 471 -18.36 20.55 -0.63
CA PRO A 471 -18.60 20.79 0.80
C PRO A 471 -17.66 21.83 1.42
N ARG A 472 -16.53 22.14 0.77
CA ARG A 472 -15.59 23.23 1.11
C ARG A 472 -14.94 23.78 -0.15
N ALA A 473 -14.59 25.06 -0.14
CA ALA A 473 -13.71 25.66 -1.14
C ALA A 473 -12.24 25.22 -0.94
N ARG A 474 -11.44 25.19 -2.02
CA ARG A 474 -10.02 24.79 -2.01
C ARG A 474 -9.71 23.34 -1.62
N LEU A 475 -10.66 22.42 -1.83
CA LEU A 475 -10.39 20.99 -1.62
C LEU A 475 -9.31 20.47 -2.59
N PRO A 476 -8.34 19.67 -2.13
CA PRO A 476 -7.25 19.15 -2.96
C PRO A 476 -7.71 17.97 -3.82
N LEU A 477 -8.75 18.17 -4.64
CA LEU A 477 -9.30 17.12 -5.51
C LEU A 477 -8.25 16.70 -6.56
N SER A 478 -8.14 15.39 -6.79
CA SER A 478 -7.23 14.78 -7.79
C SER A 478 -7.96 14.28 -9.03
N THR A 479 -9.16 13.73 -8.83
CA THR A 479 -9.92 13.01 -9.86
C THR A 479 -11.39 13.40 -9.79
N LEU A 480 -12.09 13.38 -10.93
CA LEU A 480 -13.54 13.45 -11.04
C LEU A 480 -14.05 12.33 -11.96
N THR A 481 -14.87 11.45 -11.41
CA THR A 481 -15.51 10.33 -12.13
C THR A 481 -16.98 10.66 -12.37
N LEU A 482 -17.41 10.55 -13.63
CA LEU A 482 -18.77 10.82 -14.09
C LEU A 482 -19.44 9.53 -14.60
N THR A 483 -20.66 9.28 -14.13
CA THR A 483 -21.50 8.13 -14.54
C THR A 483 -22.74 8.62 -15.26
N SER A 484 -23.15 7.91 -16.32
CA SER A 484 -24.32 8.26 -17.13
C SER A 484 -25.17 7.05 -17.46
N THR A 485 -26.50 7.23 -17.46
CA THR A 485 -27.49 6.25 -17.90
C THR A 485 -27.82 6.32 -19.38
N SER A 486 -27.31 7.32 -20.12
CA SER A 486 -27.47 7.39 -21.57
C SER A 486 -26.72 6.22 -22.25
N PRO A 487 -27.31 5.51 -23.22
CA PRO A 487 -26.76 4.25 -23.74
C PRO A 487 -25.70 4.42 -24.84
N LEU A 488 -25.74 5.52 -25.60
CA LEU A 488 -24.84 5.77 -26.73
C LEU A 488 -24.57 7.27 -26.82
N PHE A 489 -23.29 7.67 -26.79
CA PHE A 489 -22.86 9.03 -27.13
C PHE A 489 -21.34 9.14 -27.31
N THR A 490 -20.94 10.18 -28.05
CA THR A 490 -19.62 10.83 -27.93
C THR A 490 -19.85 12.28 -27.49
N ARG A 491 -19.17 12.73 -26.45
CA ARG A 491 -19.23 14.10 -25.92
C ARG A 491 -17.86 14.55 -25.43
N TYR A 492 -17.51 15.80 -25.67
CA TYR A 492 -16.40 16.45 -24.97
C TYR A 492 -16.97 17.20 -23.75
N LEU A 493 -16.47 16.89 -22.56
CA LEU A 493 -16.89 17.49 -21.30
C LEU A 493 -15.78 18.42 -20.78
N ARG A 494 -16.15 19.63 -20.35
CA ARG A 494 -15.26 20.54 -19.61
C ARG A 494 -15.74 20.68 -18.16
N VAL A 495 -14.82 20.62 -17.21
CA VAL A 495 -15.03 20.90 -15.78
C VAL A 495 -14.31 22.20 -15.46
N TYR A 496 -15.03 23.17 -14.92
CA TYR A 496 -14.49 24.49 -14.61
C TYR A 496 -15.08 25.06 -13.32
N GLU A 497 -14.44 26.10 -12.79
CA GLU A 497 -15.01 27.01 -11.80
C GLU A 497 -15.04 28.43 -12.37
N THR A 498 -15.91 29.30 -11.88
CA THR A 498 -15.88 30.72 -12.23
C THR A 498 -15.21 31.50 -11.10
N ALA A 499 -14.01 32.03 -11.35
CA ALA A 499 -13.17 32.71 -10.35
C ALA A 499 -12.78 34.12 -10.81
N SER A 500 -12.43 35.01 -9.87
CA SER A 500 -11.86 36.33 -10.20
C SER A 500 -10.43 36.19 -10.72
N ASP A 501 -10.11 36.87 -11.82
CA ASP A 501 -8.73 37.12 -12.24
C ASP A 501 -8.06 38.21 -11.37
N ASP A 502 -6.75 38.40 -11.54
CA ASP A 502 -5.94 39.39 -10.81
C ASP A 502 -6.37 40.86 -11.06
N ARG A 503 -7.31 41.09 -11.97
CA ARG A 503 -7.85 42.41 -12.35
C ARG A 503 -9.29 42.62 -11.88
N GLY A 504 -9.86 41.66 -11.12
CA GLY A 504 -11.24 41.70 -10.64
C GLY A 504 -12.29 41.24 -11.65
N GLY A 505 -11.88 40.65 -12.78
CA GLY A 505 -12.77 40.12 -13.81
C GLY A 505 -13.07 38.64 -13.58
N TRP A 506 -14.34 38.26 -13.50
CA TRP A 506 -14.74 36.86 -13.39
C TRP A 506 -14.47 36.09 -14.69
N ARG A 507 -13.85 34.90 -14.58
CA ARG A 507 -13.54 34.02 -15.71
C ARG A 507 -13.76 32.55 -15.35
N ASP A 508 -14.14 31.76 -16.34
CA ASP A 508 -14.12 30.30 -16.26
C ASP A 508 -12.67 29.79 -16.26
N ARG A 509 -12.24 29.17 -15.16
CA ARG A 509 -10.98 28.45 -15.03
C ARG A 509 -11.25 26.96 -15.22
N VAL A 510 -10.88 26.40 -16.38
CA VAL A 510 -10.96 24.96 -16.64
C VAL A 510 -10.00 24.23 -15.70
N LEU A 511 -10.51 23.19 -15.03
CA LEU A 511 -9.78 22.39 -14.04
C LEU A 511 -9.57 20.95 -14.51
N ALA A 512 -10.41 20.44 -15.41
CA ALA A 512 -10.24 19.19 -16.13
C ALA A 512 -11.12 19.16 -17.39
N ASP A 513 -10.77 18.35 -18.39
CA ASP A 513 -11.59 18.11 -19.58
C ASP A 513 -11.29 16.74 -20.20
N GLY A 514 -12.17 16.27 -21.08
CA GLY A 514 -11.95 15.02 -21.82
C GLY A 514 -13.13 14.58 -22.69
N THR A 515 -12.84 13.68 -23.64
CA THR A 515 -13.85 13.07 -24.51
C THR A 515 -14.36 11.76 -23.92
N TRP A 516 -15.67 11.70 -23.67
CA TRP A 516 -16.37 10.50 -23.24
C TRP A 516 -17.05 9.82 -24.43
N ASN A 517 -16.67 8.56 -24.67
CA ASN A 517 -17.30 7.66 -25.63
C ASN A 517 -18.04 6.55 -24.87
N ARG A 518 -19.26 6.23 -25.30
CA ARG A 518 -20.10 5.17 -24.74
C ARG A 518 -20.93 4.52 -25.84
N THR A 519 -20.98 3.19 -25.90
CA THR A 519 -21.74 2.42 -26.90
C THR A 519 -22.80 1.55 -26.22
N PRO A 520 -23.81 1.03 -26.96
CA PRO A 520 -24.86 0.21 -26.37
C PRO A 520 -24.33 -1.06 -25.69
N ASP A 521 -23.26 -1.64 -26.24
CA ASP A 521 -22.60 -2.85 -25.73
C ASP A 521 -21.71 -2.57 -24.50
N GLY A 522 -21.43 -1.30 -24.18
CA GLY A 522 -20.71 -0.91 -22.98
C GLY A 522 -20.01 0.46 -23.03
N GLY A 523 -19.45 0.84 -21.89
CA GLY A 523 -18.59 2.01 -21.79
C GLY A 523 -18.22 2.31 -20.35
N ALA A 524 -16.98 2.77 -20.14
CA ALA A 524 -16.50 3.19 -18.83
C ALA A 524 -17.21 4.46 -18.34
N ASN A 525 -17.08 4.73 -17.04
CA ASN A 525 -17.27 6.05 -16.46
C ASN A 525 -16.22 7.02 -17.06
N LEU A 526 -16.54 8.31 -17.22
CA LEU A 526 -15.50 9.27 -17.59
C LEU A 526 -14.69 9.64 -16.35
N VAL A 527 -13.42 9.27 -16.34
CA VAL A 527 -12.47 9.64 -15.29
C VAL A 527 -11.64 10.81 -15.79
N LEU A 528 -11.73 11.96 -15.10
CA LEU A 528 -11.02 13.19 -15.42
C LEU A 528 -10.01 13.53 -14.31
N THR A 529 -8.75 13.79 -14.67
CA THR A 529 -7.73 14.23 -13.72
C THR A 529 -7.75 15.75 -13.59
N PHE A 530 -7.78 16.28 -12.37
CA PHE A 530 -7.69 17.71 -12.11
C PHE A 530 -6.27 18.23 -12.40
N VAL A 531 -6.12 19.15 -13.36
CA VAL A 531 -4.83 19.80 -13.68
C VAL A 531 -4.44 20.87 -12.64
N SER A 532 -5.41 21.32 -11.84
CA SER A 532 -5.18 22.09 -10.61
C SER A 532 -6.38 21.94 -9.69
N HIS A 533 -6.16 22.06 -8.38
CA HIS A 533 -7.25 22.00 -7.40
C HIS A 533 -8.25 23.16 -7.60
N PRO A 534 -9.56 22.94 -7.37
CA PRO A 534 -10.54 24.01 -7.26
C PRO A 534 -10.10 25.09 -6.26
N SER A 535 -10.47 26.34 -6.50
CA SER A 535 -10.32 27.46 -5.57
C SER A 535 -11.65 27.84 -4.92
N GLN A 536 -12.76 27.61 -5.61
CA GLN A 536 -14.14 27.87 -5.16
C GLN A 536 -14.75 26.63 -4.49
N ASP A 537 -15.95 26.80 -3.91
CA ASP A 537 -16.86 25.76 -3.42
C ASP A 537 -17.90 25.32 -4.47
N GLU A 538 -17.73 25.71 -5.73
CA GLU A 538 -18.65 25.40 -6.83
C GLU A 538 -17.88 25.00 -8.10
N LEU A 539 -18.26 23.85 -8.66
CA LEU A 539 -17.82 23.38 -9.96
C LEU A 539 -18.97 23.40 -10.97
N TRP A 540 -18.60 23.54 -12.23
CA TRP A 540 -19.47 23.47 -13.39
C TRP A 540 -18.97 22.40 -14.35
N ILE A 541 -19.83 21.44 -14.67
CA ILE A 541 -19.61 20.48 -15.76
C ILE A 541 -20.40 21.00 -16.96
N GLU A 542 -19.84 20.94 -18.16
CA GLU A 542 -20.54 21.36 -19.38
C GLU A 542 -20.13 20.52 -20.60
N THR A 543 -21.07 20.28 -21.49
CA THR A 543 -20.83 19.72 -22.83
C THR A 543 -21.72 20.39 -23.88
N ASN A 544 -21.21 20.48 -25.12
CA ASN A 544 -22.02 20.79 -26.29
C ASN A 544 -22.52 19.47 -26.89
N ASN A 545 -23.84 19.32 -27.06
CA ASN A 545 -24.42 18.14 -27.68
C ASN A 545 -24.48 18.24 -29.21
N GLY A 546 -24.33 19.45 -29.78
CA GLY A 546 -24.68 19.70 -31.18
C GLY A 546 -26.13 19.34 -31.45
N ASP A 547 -26.38 18.60 -32.54
CA ASP A 547 -27.71 18.15 -32.95
C ASP A 547 -28.21 16.89 -32.20
N ASN A 548 -27.48 16.44 -31.17
CA ASN A 548 -27.82 15.26 -30.38
C ASN A 548 -28.64 15.60 -29.13
N PRO A 549 -29.42 14.66 -28.56
CA PRO A 549 -30.05 14.86 -27.26
C PRO A 549 -29.03 15.07 -26.12
N PRO A 550 -29.40 15.82 -25.05
CA PRO A 550 -28.66 15.87 -23.80
C PRO A 550 -28.30 14.50 -23.23
N ILE A 551 -27.09 14.37 -22.66
CA ILE A 551 -26.72 13.20 -21.86
C ILE A 551 -27.31 13.29 -20.44
N VAL A 552 -27.63 12.16 -19.83
CA VAL A 552 -28.16 12.08 -18.46
C VAL A 552 -27.04 11.61 -17.53
N LEU A 553 -26.50 12.52 -16.71
CA LEU A 553 -25.61 12.15 -15.61
C LEU A 553 -26.42 11.49 -14.48
N SER A 554 -25.88 10.43 -13.89
CA SER A 554 -26.47 9.71 -12.75
C SER A 554 -25.60 9.75 -11.50
N ALA A 555 -24.29 9.95 -11.63
CA ALA A 555 -23.40 10.22 -10.50
C ALA A 555 -22.25 11.16 -10.89
N VAL A 556 -21.80 11.95 -9.91
CA VAL A 556 -20.56 12.73 -9.94
C VAL A 556 -19.81 12.39 -8.66
N GLN A 557 -18.59 11.90 -8.78
CA GLN A 557 -17.74 11.54 -7.64
C GLN A 557 -16.36 12.17 -7.80
N ALA A 558 -15.91 12.93 -6.82
CA ALA A 558 -14.53 13.39 -6.76
C ALA A 558 -13.67 12.44 -5.92
N GLU A 559 -12.35 12.59 -6.04
CA GLU A 559 -11.36 11.91 -5.18
C GLU A 559 -10.45 12.95 -4.53
N TYR A 560 -10.09 12.73 -3.26
CA TYR A 560 -9.13 13.55 -2.52
C TYR A 560 -8.08 12.70 -1.80
N PRO A 561 -6.81 13.14 -1.72
CA PRO A 561 -5.71 12.34 -1.19
C PRO A 561 -5.84 12.14 0.33
N VAL A 562 -5.50 10.93 0.78
CA VAL A 562 -5.38 10.62 2.20
C VAL A 562 -4.09 11.24 2.74
N THR A 563 -4.18 11.97 3.85
CA THR A 563 -2.99 12.41 4.61
C THR A 563 -3.25 12.21 6.10
N ARG A 564 -2.23 11.75 6.83
CA ARG A 564 -2.32 11.38 8.25
C ARG A 564 -1.19 11.98 9.06
N LEU A 565 -1.45 12.25 10.33
CA LEU A 565 -0.43 12.60 11.32
C LEU A 565 -0.21 11.40 12.25
N LEU A 566 1.06 11.07 12.50
CA LEU A 566 1.49 10.06 13.47
C LEU A 566 2.20 10.75 14.63
N PHE A 567 1.72 10.57 15.85
CA PHE A 567 2.25 11.24 17.04
C PHE A 567 2.09 10.35 18.28
N ARG A 568 2.78 10.68 19.37
CA ARG A 568 2.47 10.13 20.70
C ARG A 568 1.86 11.26 21.54
N ALA A 569 0.80 10.95 22.28
CA ALA A 569 0.15 11.89 23.18
C ALA A 569 -0.23 11.19 24.48
N GLU A 570 -0.08 11.88 25.59
CA GLU A 570 -0.61 11.45 26.90
C GLU A 570 -2.14 11.68 26.92
N PRO A 571 -2.92 11.01 27.79
CA PRO A 571 -4.33 11.33 27.99
C PRO A 571 -4.57 12.83 28.29
N GLY A 572 -5.74 13.36 27.89
CA GLY A 572 -6.15 14.75 28.13
C GLY A 572 -6.40 15.58 26.85
N PRO A 573 -6.68 16.88 26.98
CA PRO A 573 -7.02 17.74 25.84
C PRO A 573 -5.89 17.83 24.80
N LEU A 574 -6.22 17.80 23.53
CA LEU A 574 -5.29 18.02 22.42
C LEU A 574 -6.03 18.76 21.31
N MET A 575 -5.43 19.82 20.76
CA MET A 575 -6.07 20.65 19.73
C MET A 575 -5.25 20.64 18.44
N LEU A 576 -5.91 20.40 17.32
CA LEU A 576 -5.37 20.55 15.97
C LEU A 576 -5.64 21.98 15.49
N TYR A 577 -4.64 22.84 15.48
CA TYR A 577 -4.70 24.20 14.94
C TYR A 577 -4.30 24.21 13.46
N TYR A 578 -4.99 25.03 12.64
CA TYR A 578 -4.66 25.19 11.22
C TYR A 578 -5.05 26.55 10.63
N GLY A 579 -4.62 26.79 9.38
CA GLY A 579 -4.97 27.98 8.61
C GLY A 579 -4.16 29.22 8.95
N ASN A 580 -2.87 29.08 9.29
CA ASN A 580 -1.95 30.21 9.47
C ASN A 580 -1.05 30.38 8.22
N PRO A 581 -1.39 31.26 7.27
CA PRO A 581 -0.67 31.37 6.00
C PRO A 581 0.79 31.88 6.12
N GLY A 582 1.22 32.33 7.31
CA GLY A 582 2.60 32.70 7.60
C GLY A 582 3.42 31.60 8.29
N ALA A 583 2.82 30.45 8.62
CA ALA A 583 3.51 29.37 9.31
C ALA A 583 4.46 28.60 8.37
N ALA A 584 5.70 28.41 8.82
CA ALA A 584 6.64 27.49 8.18
C ALA A 584 6.36 26.04 8.59
N THR A 585 6.74 25.09 7.73
CA THR A 585 6.65 23.64 8.01
C THR A 585 7.39 23.29 9.30
N PRO A 586 6.77 22.56 10.24
CA PRO A 586 7.45 22.17 11.46
C PRO A 586 8.55 21.14 11.17
N ARG A 587 9.58 21.16 12.01
CA ARG A 587 10.62 20.13 12.10
C ARG A 587 10.69 19.68 13.55
N TYR A 588 10.74 18.38 13.78
CA TYR A 588 10.78 17.79 15.12
C TYR A 588 11.79 16.63 15.15
N ASP A 589 12.55 16.53 16.23
CA ASP A 589 13.49 15.42 16.46
C ASP A 589 12.79 14.05 16.60
N LEU A 590 11.46 14.02 16.68
CA LEU A 590 10.64 12.81 16.51
C LEU A 590 10.95 12.07 15.20
N ALA A 591 11.46 12.75 14.16
CA ALA A 591 11.93 12.11 12.93
C ALA A 591 13.07 11.10 13.18
N LEU A 592 13.89 11.29 14.22
CA LEU A 592 14.94 10.35 14.65
C LEU A 592 14.34 9.07 15.28
N LEU A 593 13.08 9.12 15.72
CA LEU A 593 12.33 8.01 16.31
C LEU A 593 11.25 7.47 15.36
N ALA A 594 11.29 7.84 14.08
CA ALA A 594 10.28 7.47 13.09
C ALA A 594 10.16 5.95 12.88
N GLU A 595 11.27 5.21 12.86
CA GLU A 595 11.24 3.75 12.68
C GLU A 595 10.55 3.04 13.87
N PRO A 596 10.86 3.36 15.14
CA PRO A 596 10.03 2.96 16.28
C PRO A 596 8.56 3.42 16.18
N LEU A 597 8.30 4.69 15.86
CA LEU A 597 6.93 5.25 15.81
C LEU A 597 6.07 4.60 14.72
N LEU A 598 6.68 4.22 13.59
CA LEU A 598 6.00 3.54 12.49
C LEU A 598 5.69 2.07 12.79
N ARG A 599 6.43 1.44 13.71
CA ARG A 599 6.25 0.03 14.13
C ARG A 599 5.39 -0.16 15.38
N ALA A 600 5.12 0.90 16.13
CA ALA A 600 4.30 0.83 17.33
C ALA A 600 2.82 0.60 17.01
N ASP A 601 2.12 -0.12 17.89
CA ASP A 601 0.67 -0.32 17.81
C ASP A 601 -0.04 1.04 17.81
N ARG A 602 -0.93 1.26 16.83
CA ARG A 602 -1.56 2.56 16.57
C ARG A 602 -3.01 2.57 16.98
N GLN A 603 -3.45 3.67 17.61
CA GLN A 603 -4.86 3.94 17.85
C GLN A 603 -5.37 5.05 16.92
N ARG A 604 -6.62 4.93 16.46
CA ARG A 604 -7.23 5.91 15.54
C ARG A 604 -7.66 7.14 16.32
N ALA A 605 -6.97 8.25 16.09
CA ALA A 605 -7.43 9.57 16.50
C ALA A 605 -8.40 10.14 15.47
N GLN A 606 -9.33 11.00 15.91
CA GLN A 606 -10.34 11.63 15.06
C GLN A 606 -10.41 13.14 15.32
N PRO A 607 -10.61 13.96 14.28
CA PRO A 607 -10.80 15.40 14.43
C PRO A 607 -12.25 15.71 14.81
N GLY A 608 -12.44 16.60 15.78
CA GLY A 608 -13.75 17.08 16.22
C GLY A 608 -14.36 18.20 15.35
N PRO A 609 -15.35 18.94 15.87
CA PRO A 609 -15.95 20.08 15.16
C PRO A 609 -14.96 21.24 14.99
N GLU A 610 -15.12 22.02 13.91
CA GLU A 610 -14.32 23.23 13.63
C GLU A 610 -14.72 24.38 14.56
N GLU A 611 -13.73 24.93 15.28
CA GLU A 611 -13.82 26.16 16.05
C GLU A 611 -13.08 27.29 15.32
N VAL A 612 -13.79 28.38 15.00
CA VAL A 612 -13.19 29.59 14.41
C VAL A 612 -12.63 30.47 15.53
N LEU A 613 -11.33 30.77 15.47
CA LEU A 613 -10.60 31.50 16.52
C LEU A 613 -10.62 33.02 16.35
N ASN A 614 -10.70 33.49 15.11
CA ASN A 614 -10.69 34.91 14.78
C ASN A 614 -11.83 35.22 13.78
N PRO A 615 -13.09 35.34 14.27
CA PRO A 615 -14.23 35.60 13.40
C PRO A 615 -14.09 36.93 12.65
N ASP A 616 -13.70 38.04 13.30
CA ASP A 616 -13.63 39.36 12.65
C ASP A 616 -12.59 39.43 11.50
N GLY A 617 -11.59 38.55 11.52
CA GLY A 617 -10.64 38.33 10.42
C GLY A 617 -11.28 37.81 9.12
N TRP A 618 -12.49 37.22 9.17
CA TRP A 618 -13.21 36.73 7.99
C TRP A 618 -13.79 37.88 7.16
N ALA A 619 -14.49 38.80 7.83
CA ALA A 619 -15.18 39.92 7.20
C ALA A 619 -14.20 40.91 6.53
N THR A 620 -12.98 41.02 7.08
CA THR A 620 -11.91 41.87 6.55
C THR A 620 -11.13 41.24 5.38
N ARG A 621 -11.40 39.98 5.02
CA ARG A 621 -10.93 39.35 3.77
C ARG A 621 -12.00 39.26 2.70
N ALA A 622 -13.28 39.15 3.09
CA ALA A 622 -14.41 39.17 2.16
C ALA A 622 -14.58 40.54 1.46
N VAL A 623 -14.14 41.64 2.10
CA VAL A 623 -14.12 42.98 1.50
C VAL A 623 -12.72 43.56 1.54
N GLY A 624 -12.11 43.77 0.37
CA GLY A 624 -10.77 44.34 0.21
C GLY A 624 -10.67 45.80 0.67
N ARG A 625 -10.43 46.03 1.98
CA ARG A 625 -10.24 47.35 2.59
C ARG A 625 -9.15 48.20 1.91
N SER A 626 -8.15 47.55 1.30
CA SER A 626 -7.12 48.20 0.47
C SER A 626 -7.70 48.97 -0.72
N GLY A 627 -8.74 48.44 -1.38
CA GLY A 627 -9.39 49.08 -2.51
C GLY A 627 -10.06 50.40 -2.14
N LEU A 628 -10.86 50.42 -1.06
CA LEU A 628 -11.51 51.65 -0.59
C LEU A 628 -10.50 52.73 -0.20
N VAL A 629 -9.41 52.38 0.49
CA VAL A 629 -8.35 53.34 0.83
C VAL A 629 -7.64 53.86 -0.43
N PHE A 630 -7.31 52.99 -1.39
CA PHE A 630 -6.70 53.39 -2.66
C PHE A 630 -7.59 54.35 -3.45
N TRP A 631 -8.88 54.04 -3.62
CA TRP A 631 -9.83 54.92 -4.31
C TRP A 631 -10.05 56.24 -3.57
N SER A 632 -9.99 56.25 -2.24
CA SER A 632 -10.12 57.47 -1.41
C SER A 632 -8.90 58.39 -1.59
N VAL A 633 -7.69 57.82 -1.59
CA VAL A 633 -6.45 58.56 -1.87
C VAL A 633 -6.43 59.07 -3.31
N LEU A 634 -6.82 58.25 -4.29
CA LEU A 634 -6.88 58.64 -5.70
C LEU A 634 -7.89 59.78 -5.93
N ALA A 635 -9.08 59.71 -5.33
CA ALA A 635 -10.06 60.80 -5.38
C ALA A 635 -9.51 62.09 -4.75
N GLY A 636 -8.81 62.00 -3.61
CA GLY A 636 -8.12 63.12 -2.99
C GLY A 636 -7.08 63.77 -3.92
N VAL A 637 -6.24 62.95 -4.57
CA VAL A 637 -5.24 63.43 -5.55
C VAL A 637 -5.90 64.12 -6.75
N VAL A 638 -6.99 63.57 -7.29
CA VAL A 638 -7.75 64.19 -8.40
C VAL A 638 -8.33 65.54 -7.99
N VAL A 639 -8.90 65.66 -6.78
CA VAL A 639 -9.42 66.94 -6.26
C VAL A 639 -8.30 67.97 -6.08
N VAL A 640 -7.14 67.58 -5.55
CA VAL A 640 -5.97 68.47 -5.45
C VAL A 640 -5.49 68.92 -6.83
N LEU A 641 -5.43 68.01 -7.81
CA LEU A 641 -5.02 68.34 -9.18
C LEU A 641 -5.98 69.34 -9.84
N LEU A 642 -7.30 69.15 -9.67
CA LEU A 642 -8.32 70.07 -10.17
C LEU A 642 -8.23 71.46 -9.52
N ILE A 643 -7.91 71.54 -8.22
CA ILE A 643 -7.69 72.82 -7.52
C ILE A 643 -6.43 73.52 -8.05
N VAL A 644 -5.37 72.79 -8.37
CA VAL A 644 -4.15 73.35 -8.99
C VAL A 644 -4.44 73.87 -10.40
N VAL A 645 -5.13 73.09 -11.24
CA VAL A 645 -5.53 73.54 -12.58
C VAL A 645 -6.44 74.78 -12.51
N ALA A 646 -7.44 74.79 -11.62
CA ALA A 646 -8.33 75.93 -11.43
C ALA A 646 -7.60 77.20 -10.94
N ARG A 647 -6.46 77.07 -10.25
CA ARG A 647 -5.59 78.20 -9.86
C ARG A 647 -4.64 78.67 -10.95
N LEU A 648 -4.38 77.85 -11.97
CA LEU A 648 -3.51 78.17 -13.11
C LEU A 648 -4.26 78.73 -14.31
N LEU A 649 -5.60 78.64 -14.34
CA LEU A 649 -6.43 79.31 -15.35
C LEU A 649 -6.38 80.84 -15.19
N PRO A 650 -6.11 81.61 -16.26
CA PRO A 650 -6.15 83.07 -16.21
C PRO A 650 -7.53 83.59 -15.78
N LYS A 651 -7.55 84.58 -14.89
CA LYS A 651 -8.80 85.28 -14.53
C LYS A 651 -9.32 86.06 -15.75
N PRO A 652 -10.64 86.06 -16.02
CA PRO A 652 -11.20 86.84 -17.11
C PRO A 652 -10.96 88.35 -16.88
N PRO A 653 -10.70 89.14 -17.94
CA PRO A 653 -10.48 90.58 -17.81
C PRO A 653 -11.76 91.30 -17.35
N PRO A 654 -11.64 92.42 -16.60
CA PRO A 654 -12.79 93.14 -16.08
C PRO A 654 -13.59 93.82 -17.19
N THR A 655 -14.91 93.62 -17.19
CA THR A 655 -15.83 94.21 -18.16
C THR A 655 -15.92 95.73 -17.97
N VAL A 656 -15.55 96.49 -19.01
CA VAL A 656 -15.72 97.95 -19.04
C VAL A 656 -17.16 98.27 -19.47
N ALA A 657 -17.84 99.12 -18.70
CA ALA A 657 -19.17 99.62 -19.06
C ALA A 657 -19.06 100.81 -20.04
N PRO A 658 -19.90 100.88 -21.10
CA PRO A 658 -19.99 102.06 -21.96
C PRO A 658 -20.73 103.21 -21.26
N PRO A 659 -20.46 104.48 -21.62
CA PRO A 659 -21.08 105.65 -20.99
C PRO A 659 -22.46 106.01 -21.59
N SER A 660 -23.32 106.55 -20.71
CA SER A 660 -24.51 107.39 -20.97
C SER A 660 -25.41 107.02 -22.16
#